data_AF-A0A9N8VQK5-F1
#
_entry.id   AF-A0A9N8VQK5-F1
#
_cell.length_a   1.000
_cell.length_b   1.000
_cell.length_c   1.000
_cell.angle_alpha   90.00
_cell.angle_beta   90.00
_cell.angle_gamma   90.00
#
_symmetry.space_group_name_H-M   'P 1'
#
loop_
_entity.id
_entity.type
_entity.pdbx_description
1 polymer ?
#
loop_
_entity_poly.entity_id
_entity_poly.type
_entity_poly.pdbx_seq_one_letter_code
_entity_poly.pdbx_strand_id
1 'polypeptide(L)'
;MCKEKSKVDPPIILPFAPIEDEPMSSLKVEKAKITSTDTSPPIPSLVSEEKPKDIVLQPTGITGSAEERNLTRHHPGHFRDDPVAFMIQMGAFYQGTGWRSYKNYIGTRILYEGYTEEVKERVLNSERVLYMIAYLAEKQANQLAQSIPNVTSKMIAKRKKLLEKELQAVANGMVDKLVADLNSLRFIRLFGFFVNNILVRMYHQGIHISEREFLEARSIKLLSVIAAQNSQSLIILPCHKSHIDYLVISYIFFRLGLALPHIAAGDNLDLPIVGRILKQGGAFYIRRSWGEDQLYGSVVKEYVEGLLERGHNVECFIEGTRSRTGKLLPPKLGVLKIILECILSERAKDCWIVPMSIQYDKVIETETYVNELLGNPKERESLWGIVTNTRLLQLKWGRIDVRFAKPYSLKGFIEEQIVRRKSFDPNNDQQKVTLLRALAYQVMSDIGVGRKELIRRVEWLRAAILAKGGRVADFSGMSIGDIVDRAINVLKDLIKERKELLEPVFYAEKRFELSFYRNQVMHLFVSEAIISAAMYTKIKQGGAKSTQRLHISTLLDEVSFLSQLLKVEFVYQPGEIDTNLENTIKGLIDDQVMELVDSYVQLSDRERAIGRENYDFYCFLIWPFIETYWLAAVSLFSMTPTNPPQPTTTNVNKTAAKESVPITWFNERDFHNKCQLFGKTLYYEGDLSYFEAINKETLKNAFIRLEEVGLIMVKRSRNTKVMPTVALHPDYVPTRNSEGAIETKGKLWDLVERIGKFRREGKNRRDNATVSSRVLRLAEMVGAPTTADVVVMTNLMSRPVKAGKLEAKL
;
A
#
# COMPACT_ATOMS: atom_id res chain seq x y z
N MET A 1 -71.67 -16.24 -29.31
CA MET A 1 -70.89 -17.47 -29.15
C MET A 1 -69.50 -17.09 -28.61
N CYS A 2 -69.10 -17.71 -27.50
CA CYS A 2 -67.76 -17.91 -26.89
C CYS A 2 -66.73 -16.75 -26.94
N LYS A 3 -66.39 -16.11 -25.80
CA LYS A 3 -65.32 -16.45 -24.80
C LYS A 3 -63.91 -16.40 -25.45
N GLU A 4 -62.97 -15.56 -25.01
CA GLU A 4 -62.38 -15.53 -23.66
C GLU A 4 -61.95 -14.13 -23.18
N LYS A 5 -62.06 -13.93 -21.85
CA LYS A 5 -61.50 -12.80 -21.10
C LYS A 5 -60.06 -13.14 -20.70
N SER A 6 -59.06 -12.37 -21.11
CA SER A 6 -57.76 -12.35 -20.42
C SER A 6 -57.80 -11.28 -19.32
N LYS A 7 -57.96 -11.72 -18.06
CA LYS A 7 -57.68 -10.89 -16.89
C LYS A 7 -56.19 -10.53 -16.92
N VAL A 8 -55.88 -9.24 -16.96
CA VAL A 8 -54.55 -8.73 -16.63
C VAL A 8 -54.49 -8.70 -15.11
N ASP A 9 -53.82 -9.69 -14.51
CA ASP A 9 -53.48 -9.65 -13.09
C ASP A 9 -52.51 -8.47 -12.85
N PRO A 10 -52.64 -7.72 -11.74
CA PRO A 10 -51.69 -6.68 -11.39
C PRO A 10 -50.29 -7.29 -11.20
N PRO A 11 -49.19 -6.57 -11.48
CA PRO A 11 -47.86 -7.10 -11.36
C PRO A 11 -47.61 -7.55 -9.93
N ILE A 12 -47.40 -8.86 -9.76
CA ILE A 12 -46.99 -9.47 -8.51
C ILE A 12 -45.58 -8.96 -8.21
N ILE A 13 -45.49 -7.98 -7.31
CA ILE A 13 -44.23 -7.53 -6.70
C ILE A 13 -43.78 -8.67 -5.78
N LEU A 14 -42.91 -9.55 -6.28
CA LEU A 14 -42.27 -10.58 -5.47
C LEU A 14 -41.32 -9.92 -4.44
N PRO A 15 -41.51 -10.15 -3.13
CA PRO A 15 -40.53 -9.71 -2.14
C PRO A 15 -39.31 -10.62 -2.21
N PHE A 16 -38.11 -10.03 -2.34
CA PHE A 16 -36.87 -10.72 -2.03
C PHE A 16 -36.89 -11.14 -0.55
N ALA A 17 -37.16 -12.43 -0.31
CA ALA A 17 -36.89 -13.08 0.95
C ALA A 17 -35.39 -13.00 1.26
N PRO A 18 -34.97 -12.96 2.53
CA PRO A 18 -33.59 -13.26 2.89
C PRO A 18 -33.19 -14.62 2.28
N ILE A 19 -31.89 -14.84 2.06
CA ILE A 19 -31.36 -16.20 2.00
C ILE A 19 -31.88 -16.87 3.27
N GLU A 20 -32.75 -17.87 3.11
CA GLU A 20 -33.76 -18.32 4.07
C GLU A 20 -33.28 -18.27 5.54
N ASP A 21 -34.17 -17.79 6.40
CA ASP A 21 -34.10 -18.05 7.85
C ASP A 21 -34.18 -19.57 8.05
N GLU A 22 -33.04 -20.27 7.97
CA GLU A 22 -32.97 -21.58 8.60
C GLU A 22 -33.24 -21.39 10.10
N PRO A 23 -34.23 -22.08 10.67
CA PRO A 23 -34.53 -21.94 12.08
C PRO A 23 -33.31 -22.34 12.91
N MET A 24 -32.92 -21.46 13.83
CA MET A 24 -31.85 -21.59 14.84
C MET A 24 -31.89 -22.87 15.70
N SER A 25 -32.84 -23.78 15.48
CA SER A 25 -32.98 -25.06 16.19
C SER A 25 -32.08 -26.17 15.67
N SER A 26 -31.40 -26.02 14.51
CA SER A 26 -30.58 -27.08 13.91
C SER A 26 -29.09 -27.05 14.29
N LEU A 27 -28.58 -25.97 14.90
CA LEU A 27 -27.19 -25.86 15.36
C LEU A 27 -27.10 -26.00 16.88
N LYS A 28 -27.26 -27.24 17.38
CA LYS A 28 -26.83 -27.60 18.74
C LYS A 28 -25.37 -28.02 18.70
N VAL A 29 -24.48 -27.18 19.21
CA VAL A 29 -23.14 -27.61 19.62
C VAL A 29 -23.26 -28.11 21.06
N GLU A 30 -23.13 -29.42 21.26
CA GLU A 30 -23.11 -30.01 22.60
C GLU A 30 -21.90 -29.48 23.40
N LYS A 31 -22.17 -28.99 24.62
CA LYS A 31 -21.12 -28.63 25.58
C LYS A 31 -20.48 -29.92 26.11
N ALA A 32 -19.31 -30.28 25.60
CA ALA A 32 -18.47 -31.29 26.23
C ALA A 32 -17.89 -30.73 27.54
N LYS A 33 -18.20 -31.42 28.64
CA LYS A 33 -17.79 -31.12 30.01
C LYS A 33 -16.34 -31.57 30.19
N ILE A 34 -15.40 -30.65 30.41
CA ILE A 34 -14.00 -30.98 30.67
C ILE A 34 -13.82 -31.22 32.18
N THR A 35 -13.65 -32.48 32.57
CA THR A 35 -13.03 -32.86 33.84
C THR A 35 -11.53 -33.05 33.64
N SER A 36 -10.76 -32.42 34.52
CA SER A 36 -9.30 -32.46 34.64
C SER A 36 -8.77 -33.89 34.83
N THR A 37 -7.71 -34.26 34.11
CA THR A 37 -6.36 -34.56 34.67
C THR A 37 -5.40 -35.04 33.57
N ASP A 38 -4.26 -34.36 33.50
CA ASP A 38 -2.89 -34.83 33.24
C ASP A 38 -2.30 -35.18 31.83
N THR A 39 -1.14 -34.54 31.63
CA THR A 39 0.07 -34.79 30.81
C THR A 39 0.03 -35.11 29.28
N SER A 40 0.70 -34.25 28.52
CA SER A 40 1.08 -34.31 27.09
C SER A 40 2.34 -35.20 26.84
N PRO A 41 2.78 -35.44 25.58
CA PRO A 41 2.11 -35.97 24.38
C PRO A 41 2.98 -37.13 23.73
N PRO A 42 2.68 -37.70 22.53
CA PRO A 42 2.79 -37.02 21.22
C PRO A 42 1.62 -37.29 20.25
N ILE A 43 1.57 -36.48 19.19
CA ILE A 43 0.58 -36.42 18.11
C ILE A 43 0.60 -37.70 17.24
N PRO A 44 -0.58 -38.26 16.89
CA PRO A 44 -0.75 -38.87 15.58
C PRO A 44 -2.00 -38.38 14.82
N SER A 45 -1.82 -38.34 13.50
CA SER A 45 -2.80 -38.21 12.43
C SER A 45 -4.08 -39.04 12.62
N LEU A 46 -5.25 -38.42 12.43
CA LEU A 46 -6.51 -39.13 12.19
C LEU A 46 -7.29 -38.44 11.06
N VAL A 47 -7.04 -38.92 9.84
CA VAL A 47 -8.11 -39.14 8.86
C VAL A 47 -8.69 -40.51 9.24
N SER A 48 -9.90 -40.54 9.77
CA SER A 48 -10.71 -41.75 9.85
C SER A 48 -12.08 -41.44 9.29
N GLU A 49 -12.41 -42.14 8.21
CA GLU A 49 -13.67 -42.13 7.50
C GLU A 49 -14.81 -42.59 8.41
N GLU A 50 -15.71 -41.68 8.80
CA GLU A 50 -17.08 -42.05 9.13
C GLU A 50 -18.03 -41.25 8.24
N LYS A 51 -18.74 -41.98 7.38
CA LYS A 51 -19.79 -41.45 6.50
C LYS A 51 -20.95 -40.88 7.33
N PRO A 52 -21.35 -39.62 7.15
CA PRO A 52 -22.64 -39.14 7.64
C PRO A 52 -23.75 -39.65 6.70
N LYS A 53 -24.85 -40.09 7.31
CA LYS A 53 -26.09 -40.56 6.66
C LYS A 53 -26.61 -39.56 5.61
N ASP A 54 -27.08 -40.10 4.49
CA ASP A 54 -27.62 -39.40 3.34
C ASP A 54 -28.64 -38.32 3.73
N ILE A 55 -28.25 -37.05 3.56
CA ILE A 55 -29.20 -35.95 3.41
C ILE A 55 -29.49 -35.84 1.92
N VAL A 56 -30.59 -36.45 1.48
CA VAL A 56 -31.11 -36.27 0.12
C VAL A 56 -31.69 -34.86 0.02
N LEU A 57 -30.91 -33.91 -0.50
CA LEU A 57 -31.39 -32.59 -0.92
C LEU A 57 -32.03 -32.74 -2.30
N GLN A 58 -33.30 -32.36 -2.43
CA GLN A 58 -33.99 -32.35 -3.73
C GLN A 58 -33.34 -31.35 -4.69
N PRO A 59 -33.15 -31.70 -5.97
CA PRO A 59 -32.59 -30.80 -6.96
C PRO A 59 -33.66 -29.81 -7.42
N THR A 60 -33.61 -28.56 -6.97
CA THR A 60 -34.23 -27.46 -7.73
C THR A 60 -33.36 -27.22 -8.97
N GLY A 61 -33.80 -27.79 -10.09
CA GLY A 61 -33.06 -27.74 -11.35
C GLY A 61 -32.90 -26.31 -11.87
N ILE A 62 -31.65 -25.89 -12.06
CA ILE A 62 -31.26 -24.86 -13.03
C ILE A 62 -29.93 -25.32 -13.65
N THR A 63 -30.01 -25.80 -14.88
CA THR A 63 -28.86 -26.03 -15.76
C THR A 63 -28.62 -24.74 -16.57
N GLY A 64 -27.48 -24.05 -16.37
CA GLY A 64 -27.02 -23.03 -17.33
C GLY A 64 -26.16 -21.89 -16.76
N SER A 65 -24.89 -21.84 -17.21
CA SER A 65 -23.93 -20.71 -17.13
C SER A 65 -23.50 -20.19 -15.74
N ALA A 66 -22.23 -19.78 -15.62
CA ALA A 66 -21.68 -19.19 -14.39
C ALA A 66 -22.28 -17.80 -14.14
N GLU A 67 -23.21 -17.66 -13.19
CA GLU A 67 -23.94 -16.42 -12.94
C GLU A 67 -23.30 -15.58 -11.81
N GLU A 68 -22.98 -14.32 -12.10
CA GLU A 68 -22.63 -13.29 -11.10
C GLU A 68 -23.90 -12.78 -10.40
N ARG A 69 -23.87 -12.57 -9.07
CA ARG A 69 -25.02 -12.04 -8.32
C ARG A 69 -24.87 -10.54 -8.10
N ASN A 70 -25.74 -9.77 -8.76
CA ASN A 70 -25.88 -8.34 -8.56
C ASN A 70 -26.79 -8.03 -7.36
N LEU A 71 -26.22 -7.48 -6.28
CA LEU A 71 -26.93 -7.16 -5.03
C LEU A 71 -28.03 -6.11 -5.19
N THR A 72 -27.98 -5.31 -6.24
CA THR A 72 -28.84 -4.14 -6.51
C THR A 72 -29.83 -4.35 -7.67
N ARG A 73 -29.79 -5.51 -8.35
CA ARG A 73 -30.47 -5.79 -9.64
C ARG A 73 -31.98 -5.54 -9.67
N HIS A 74 -32.66 -5.74 -8.55
CA HIS A 74 -34.12 -5.73 -8.46
C HIS A 74 -34.68 -4.56 -7.64
N HIS A 75 -33.91 -3.47 -7.51
CA HIS A 75 -34.35 -2.29 -6.78
C HIS A 75 -35.14 -1.34 -7.70
N PRO A 76 -36.46 -1.14 -7.52
CA PRO A 76 -37.19 -0.07 -8.20
C PRO A 76 -36.75 1.29 -7.61
N GLY A 77 -35.70 1.88 -8.18
CA GLY A 77 -34.88 2.90 -7.52
C GLY A 77 -35.15 4.36 -7.87
N HIS A 78 -36.21 4.64 -8.61
CA HIS A 78 -36.43 5.97 -9.16
C HIS A 78 -37.69 6.61 -8.60
N PHE A 79 -37.54 7.55 -7.67
CA PHE A 79 -38.65 8.39 -7.20
C PHE A 79 -39.35 9.13 -8.36
N ARG A 80 -38.60 9.43 -9.43
CA ARG A 80 -39.13 10.06 -10.64
C ARG A 80 -39.90 9.09 -11.55
N ASP A 81 -39.61 7.80 -11.48
CA ASP A 81 -40.26 6.80 -12.35
C ASP A 81 -41.43 6.13 -11.61
N ASP A 82 -41.30 5.91 -10.29
CA ASP A 82 -42.35 5.40 -9.42
C ASP A 82 -42.23 6.00 -7.98
N PRO A 83 -42.85 7.18 -7.73
CA PRO A 83 -42.79 7.84 -6.43
C PRO A 83 -43.52 7.07 -5.33
N VAL A 84 -44.54 6.28 -5.69
CA VAL A 84 -45.35 5.52 -4.73
C VAL A 84 -44.57 4.31 -4.23
N ALA A 85 -43.95 3.53 -5.13
CA ALA A 85 -43.08 2.42 -4.74
C ALA A 85 -41.89 2.89 -3.90
N PHE A 86 -41.30 4.04 -4.23
CA PHE A 86 -40.23 4.63 -3.44
C PHE A 86 -40.66 4.94 -2.00
N MET A 87 -41.82 5.58 -1.81
CA MET A 87 -42.34 5.92 -0.48
C MET A 87 -42.72 4.68 0.32
N ILE A 88 -43.30 3.66 -0.31
CA ILE A 88 -43.61 2.36 0.32
C ILE A 88 -42.33 1.69 0.80
N GLN A 89 -41.29 1.66 -0.03
CA GLN A 89 -40.00 1.08 0.35
C GLN A 89 -39.32 1.83 1.48
N MET A 90 -39.31 3.16 1.44
CA MET A 90 -38.78 3.99 2.52
C MET A 90 -39.52 3.70 3.84
N GLY A 91 -40.85 3.59 3.79
CA GLY A 91 -41.68 3.18 4.92
C GLY A 91 -41.31 1.79 5.45
N ALA A 92 -41.08 0.82 4.57
CA ALA A 92 -40.67 -0.54 4.94
C ALA A 92 -39.29 -0.58 5.62
N PHE A 93 -38.33 0.25 5.19
CA PHE A 93 -37.04 0.41 5.86
C PHE A 93 -37.20 1.12 7.22
N TYR A 94 -38.01 2.17 7.30
CA TYR A 94 -38.26 2.89 8.55
C TYR A 94 -38.91 1.98 9.61
N GLN A 95 -39.99 1.29 9.24
CA GLN A 95 -40.71 0.35 10.09
C GLN A 95 -39.88 -0.92 10.36
N GLY A 96 -39.00 -1.30 9.43
CA GLY A 96 -38.13 -2.47 9.52
C GLY A 96 -38.86 -3.78 9.32
N THR A 97 -39.62 -3.91 8.22
CA THR A 97 -40.37 -5.12 7.87
C THR A 97 -39.50 -6.13 7.11
N GLY A 98 -39.54 -7.41 7.51
CA GLY A 98 -38.74 -8.50 6.90
C GLY A 98 -37.24 -8.39 7.22
N TRP A 99 -36.37 -8.71 6.24
CA TRP A 99 -34.91 -8.64 6.40
C TRP A 99 -34.40 -7.24 6.78
N ARG A 100 -35.14 -6.19 6.39
CA ARG A 100 -34.86 -4.77 6.72
C ARG A 100 -35.00 -4.46 8.21
N SER A 101 -35.53 -5.39 9.00
CA SER A 101 -35.60 -5.22 10.46
C SER A 101 -34.19 -5.07 11.04
N TYR A 102 -33.20 -5.80 10.54
CA TYR A 102 -31.81 -5.76 11.02
C TYR A 102 -31.70 -5.81 12.57
N LYS A 103 -32.68 -6.45 13.25
CA LYS A 103 -32.73 -6.54 14.71
C LYS A 103 -31.81 -7.64 15.24
N ASN A 104 -31.69 -8.72 14.46
CA ASN A 104 -30.97 -9.94 14.81
C ASN A 104 -29.81 -10.16 13.84
N TYR A 105 -28.92 -9.17 13.72
CA TYR A 105 -27.69 -9.36 12.92
C TYR A 105 -26.70 -10.25 13.68
N ILE A 106 -25.80 -10.87 12.93
CA ILE A 106 -24.74 -11.76 13.41
C ILE A 106 -23.52 -10.92 13.79
N GLY A 107 -23.04 -11.08 15.03
CA GLY A 107 -21.91 -10.32 15.57
C GLY A 107 -22.23 -9.77 16.96
N THR A 108 -21.24 -9.14 17.61
CA THR A 108 -21.48 -8.46 18.89
C THR A 108 -22.49 -7.33 18.72
N ARG A 109 -23.38 -7.18 19.70
CA ARG A 109 -24.43 -6.16 19.67
C ARG A 109 -23.83 -4.77 19.88
N ILE A 110 -23.98 -3.91 18.87
CA ILE A 110 -23.46 -2.53 18.83
C ILE A 110 -24.56 -1.48 18.60
N LEU A 111 -25.80 -1.89 18.33
CA LEU A 111 -26.94 -1.01 18.04
C LEU A 111 -27.97 -1.07 19.17
N TYR A 112 -27.81 -0.20 20.18
CA TYR A 112 -28.76 -0.01 21.28
C TYR A 112 -28.68 1.39 21.87
N GLU A 113 -29.76 1.82 22.51
CA GLU A 113 -29.82 3.12 23.18
C GLU A 113 -28.84 3.15 24.36
N GLY A 114 -27.96 4.15 24.40
CA GLY A 114 -26.91 4.29 25.41
C GLY A 114 -25.57 3.66 25.06
N TYR A 115 -25.45 2.97 23.91
CA TYR A 115 -24.18 2.37 23.46
C TYR A 115 -23.02 3.37 23.47
N THR A 116 -23.24 4.54 22.86
CA THR A 116 -22.17 5.52 22.71
C THR A 116 -21.73 6.09 24.06
N GLU A 117 -22.66 6.39 24.97
CA GLU A 117 -22.32 6.92 26.30
C GLU A 117 -21.59 5.87 27.14
N GLU A 118 -21.99 4.59 27.09
CA GLU A 118 -21.28 3.49 27.75
C GLU A 118 -19.82 3.39 27.26
N VAL A 119 -19.60 3.49 25.94
CA VAL A 119 -18.26 3.43 25.34
C VAL A 119 -17.42 4.64 25.74
N LYS A 120 -18.00 5.85 25.76
CA LYS A 120 -17.30 7.06 26.18
C LYS A 120 -16.89 6.99 27.65
N GLU A 121 -17.83 6.67 28.54
CA GLU A 121 -17.57 6.56 29.97
C GLU A 121 -16.47 5.55 30.25
N ARG A 122 -16.48 4.41 29.56
CA ARG A 122 -15.46 3.39 29.72
C ARG A 122 -14.07 3.86 29.31
N VAL A 123 -13.93 4.57 28.19
CA VAL A 123 -12.62 5.09 27.76
C VAL A 123 -12.11 6.13 28.77
N LEU A 124 -13.00 7.03 29.22
CA LEU A 124 -12.66 8.11 30.14
C LEU A 124 -12.29 7.62 31.55
N ASN A 125 -12.92 6.53 32.00
CA ASN A 125 -12.68 5.92 33.30
C ASN A 125 -11.65 4.78 33.25
N SER A 126 -10.99 4.56 32.11
CA SER A 126 -9.94 3.54 32.01
C SER A 126 -8.71 3.93 32.82
N GLU A 127 -8.05 2.93 33.42
CA GLU A 127 -6.81 3.15 34.17
C GLU A 127 -5.74 3.85 33.34
N ARG A 128 -5.62 3.51 32.06
CA ARG A 128 -4.66 4.11 31.14
C ARG A 128 -4.89 5.61 30.95
N VAL A 129 -6.14 6.02 30.71
CA VAL A 129 -6.47 7.44 30.49
C VAL A 129 -6.34 8.22 31.79
N LEU A 130 -6.88 7.70 32.89
CA LEU A 130 -6.78 8.34 34.21
C LEU A 130 -5.32 8.49 34.67
N TYR A 131 -4.48 7.46 34.46
CA TYR A 131 -3.05 7.54 34.73
C TYR A 131 -2.37 8.61 33.89
N MET A 132 -2.64 8.67 32.58
CA MET A 132 -2.03 9.65 31.69
C MET A 132 -2.44 11.08 32.06
N ILE A 133 -3.70 11.29 32.46
CA ILE A 133 -4.19 12.59 32.97
C ILE A 133 -3.41 12.99 34.22
N ALA A 134 -3.31 12.10 35.22
CA ALA A 134 -2.59 12.37 36.46
C ALA A 134 -1.09 12.63 36.21
N TYR A 135 -0.46 11.84 35.34
CA TYR A 135 0.95 11.96 34.96
C TYR A 135 1.24 13.31 34.28
N LEU A 136 0.42 13.72 33.30
CA LEU A 136 0.59 14.98 32.60
C LEU A 136 0.31 16.18 33.51
N ALA A 137 -0.72 16.10 34.36
CA ALA A 137 -1.03 17.15 35.33
C ALA A 137 0.13 17.38 36.29
N GLU A 138 0.75 16.30 36.78
CA GLU A 138 1.92 16.37 37.66
C GLU A 138 3.15 16.93 36.95
N LYS A 139 3.44 16.45 35.74
CA LYS A 139 4.55 16.96 34.92
C LYS A 139 4.41 18.47 34.66
N GLN A 140 3.23 18.93 34.28
CA GLN A 140 2.95 20.35 34.03
C GLN A 140 3.00 21.19 35.31
N ALA A 141 2.44 20.70 36.41
CA ALA A 141 2.49 21.38 37.70
C ALA A 141 3.94 21.58 38.19
N ASN A 142 4.79 20.55 38.04
CA ASN A 142 6.19 20.59 38.45
C ASN A 142 7.04 21.50 37.54
N GLN A 143 6.80 21.50 36.22
CA GLN A 143 7.48 22.41 35.30
C GLN A 143 7.16 23.89 35.61
N LEU A 144 5.89 24.20 35.88
CA LEU A 144 5.49 25.55 36.26
C LEU A 144 6.06 25.97 37.62
N ALA A 145 6.14 25.04 38.58
CA ALA A 145 6.73 25.31 39.89
C ALA A 145 8.22 25.70 39.82
N GLN A 146 8.95 25.20 38.81
CA GLN A 146 10.35 25.58 38.56
C GLN A 146 10.49 26.99 37.98
N SER A 147 9.44 27.54 37.38
CA SER A 147 9.45 28.85 36.72
C SER A 147 9.03 30.02 37.62
N ILE A 148 8.53 29.75 38.84
CA ILE A 148 7.99 30.76 39.75
C ILE A 148 8.77 30.73 41.08
N PRO A 149 9.29 31.85 41.59
CA PRO A 149 9.91 31.92 42.92
C PRO A 149 8.88 31.71 44.04
N ASN A 150 9.26 31.05 45.15
CA ASN A 150 8.45 30.88 46.38
C ASN A 150 7.15 30.05 46.26
N VAL A 151 7.15 28.97 45.46
CA VAL A 151 6.00 28.05 45.36
C VAL A 151 5.97 27.05 46.52
N THR A 152 4.82 26.96 47.21
CA THR A 152 4.61 25.97 48.29
C THR A 152 4.02 24.65 47.78
N SER A 153 4.27 23.55 48.50
CA SER A 153 3.72 22.21 48.18
C SER A 153 2.18 22.19 48.11
N LYS A 154 1.50 22.97 48.96
CA LYS A 154 0.04 23.15 48.91
C LYS A 154 -0.43 23.81 47.61
N MET A 155 0.31 24.80 47.10
CA MET A 155 -0.02 25.46 45.83
C MET A 155 0.15 24.52 44.63
N ILE A 156 1.22 23.71 44.63
CA ILE A 156 1.46 22.68 43.60
C ILE A 156 0.33 21.64 43.62
N ALA A 157 -0.06 21.14 44.80
CA ALA A 157 -1.15 20.17 44.94
C ALA A 157 -2.50 20.74 44.46
N LYS A 158 -2.82 22.00 44.83
CA LYS A 158 -4.04 22.68 44.36
C LYS A 158 -4.03 22.88 42.84
N ARG A 159 -2.87 23.20 42.26
CA ARG A 159 -2.72 23.40 40.82
C ARG A 159 -2.80 22.08 40.04
N LYS A 160 -2.16 21.01 40.54
CA LYS A 160 -2.28 19.65 39.97
C LYS A 160 -3.74 19.24 39.84
N LYS A 161 -4.52 19.40 40.91
CA LYS A 161 -5.97 19.08 40.91
C LYS A 161 -6.78 19.91 39.92
N LEU A 162 -6.38 21.15 39.64
CA LEU A 162 -7.01 21.97 38.61
C LEU A 162 -6.65 21.46 37.21
N LEU A 163 -5.38 21.19 36.95
CA LEU A 163 -4.88 20.66 35.68
C LEU A 163 -5.49 19.29 35.37
N GLU A 164 -5.67 18.42 36.36
CA GLU A 164 -6.38 17.15 36.20
C GLU A 164 -7.81 17.36 35.70
N LYS A 165 -8.55 18.34 36.25
CA LYS A 165 -9.90 18.68 35.79
C LYS A 165 -9.90 19.24 34.36
N GLU A 166 -8.94 20.11 34.03
CA GLU A 166 -8.78 20.65 32.68
C GLU A 166 -8.47 19.54 31.66
N LEU A 167 -7.53 18.65 31.98
CA LEU A 167 -7.17 17.51 31.15
C LEU A 167 -8.30 16.48 31.03
N GLN A 168 -9.11 16.29 32.07
CA GLN A 168 -10.33 15.47 31.99
C GLN A 168 -11.34 16.08 31.01
N ALA A 169 -11.54 17.40 31.04
CA ALA A 169 -12.41 18.09 30.08
C ALA A 169 -11.86 17.99 28.64
N VAL A 170 -10.53 18.06 28.48
CA VAL A 170 -9.86 17.84 27.19
C VAL A 170 -10.06 16.39 26.71
N ALA A 171 -9.90 15.40 27.59
CA ALA A 171 -10.13 13.99 27.28
C ALA A 171 -11.58 13.73 26.87
N ASN A 172 -12.56 14.32 27.56
CA ASN A 172 -13.98 14.27 27.17
C ASN A 172 -14.17 14.81 25.74
N GLY A 173 -13.60 15.99 25.44
CA GLY A 173 -13.68 16.57 24.09
C GLY A 173 -12.98 15.73 23.01
N MET A 174 -11.91 15.00 23.35
CA MET A 174 -11.25 14.06 22.45
C MET A 174 -12.14 12.85 22.17
N VAL A 175 -12.70 12.25 23.23
CA VAL A 175 -13.58 11.08 23.17
C VAL A 175 -14.86 11.39 22.40
N ASP A 176 -15.47 12.55 22.62
CA ASP A 176 -16.67 13.00 21.91
C ASP A 176 -16.47 13.12 20.39
N LYS A 177 -15.26 13.52 19.96
CA LYS A 177 -14.92 13.59 18.53
C LYS A 177 -14.59 12.20 17.97
N LEU A 178 -13.83 11.41 18.74
CA LEU A 178 -13.36 10.10 18.34
C LEU A 178 -14.49 9.06 18.16
N VAL A 179 -15.30 8.81 19.19
CA VAL A 179 -16.18 7.63 19.31
C VAL A 179 -17.35 7.64 18.31
N ALA A 180 -17.69 6.48 17.73
CA ALA A 180 -18.84 6.32 16.82
C ALA A 180 -20.21 6.42 17.54
N ASP A 181 -21.24 6.89 16.83
CA ASP A 181 -22.60 7.20 17.37
C ASP A 181 -23.64 6.11 17.01
N LEU A 182 -23.45 4.89 17.48
CA LEU A 182 -24.27 3.73 17.10
C LEU A 182 -25.54 3.54 17.97
N ASN A 183 -26.22 4.63 18.33
CA ASN A 183 -27.37 4.59 19.25
C ASN A 183 -28.71 4.20 18.61
N SER A 184 -28.85 4.30 17.29
CA SER A 184 -30.17 4.23 16.62
C SER A 184 -30.21 3.21 15.49
N LEU A 185 -30.95 2.13 15.74
CA LEU A 185 -31.22 1.12 14.73
C LEU A 185 -32.14 1.65 13.62
N ARG A 186 -33.06 2.57 13.93
CA ARG A 186 -33.91 3.24 12.93
C ARG A 186 -33.08 4.06 11.94
N PHE A 187 -32.06 4.76 12.44
CA PHE A 187 -31.14 5.51 11.60
C PHE A 187 -30.42 4.59 10.63
N ILE A 188 -29.81 3.48 11.10
CA ILE A 188 -29.07 2.54 10.25
C ILE A 188 -29.94 1.98 9.12
N ARG A 189 -31.20 1.62 9.40
CA ARG A 189 -32.12 1.15 8.34
C ARG A 189 -32.36 2.21 7.28
N LEU A 190 -32.68 3.44 7.71
CA LEU A 190 -32.95 4.54 6.79
C LEU A 190 -31.69 4.93 6.01
N PHE A 191 -30.54 4.93 6.67
CA PHE A 191 -29.24 5.18 6.05
C PHE A 191 -28.91 4.10 5.01
N GLY A 192 -29.15 2.82 5.31
CA GLY A 192 -29.01 1.71 4.36
C GLY A 192 -29.93 1.84 3.14
N PHE A 193 -31.15 2.36 3.32
CA PHE A 193 -32.04 2.70 2.20
C PHE A 193 -31.43 3.79 1.31
N PHE A 194 -30.93 4.87 1.88
CA PHE A 194 -30.32 5.95 1.11
C PHE A 194 -29.05 5.49 0.38
N VAL A 195 -28.17 4.74 1.06
CA VAL A 195 -26.96 4.17 0.46
C VAL A 195 -27.31 3.25 -0.71
N ASN A 196 -28.31 2.36 -0.55
CA ASN A 196 -28.79 1.53 -1.65
C ASN A 196 -29.24 2.36 -2.86
N ASN A 197 -30.03 3.41 -2.63
CA ASN A 197 -30.50 4.29 -3.70
C ASN A 197 -29.36 5.05 -4.38
N ILE A 198 -28.33 5.46 -3.64
CA ILE A 198 -27.12 6.08 -4.21
C ILE A 198 -26.38 5.06 -5.08
N LEU A 199 -26.11 3.87 -4.55
CA LEU A 199 -25.35 2.83 -5.25
C LEU A 199 -26.03 2.35 -6.54
N VAL A 200 -27.35 2.09 -6.50
CA VAL A 200 -28.13 1.70 -7.69
C VAL A 200 -28.11 2.79 -8.76
N ARG A 201 -28.20 4.07 -8.36
CA ARG A 201 -28.20 5.20 -9.29
C ARG A 201 -26.85 5.38 -9.97
N MET A 202 -25.78 5.31 -9.20
CA MET A 202 -24.43 5.53 -9.72
C MET A 202 -23.93 4.31 -10.51
N TYR A 203 -24.05 3.12 -9.93
CA TYR A 203 -23.55 1.87 -10.49
C TYR A 203 -24.72 1.04 -11.01
N HIS A 204 -25.27 1.45 -12.15
CA HIS A 204 -26.43 0.82 -12.80
C HIS A 204 -26.28 -0.69 -13.08
N GLN A 205 -25.05 -1.19 -13.24
CA GLN A 205 -24.79 -2.63 -13.39
C GLN A 205 -24.71 -3.35 -12.04
N GLY A 206 -24.60 -2.60 -10.94
CA GLY A 206 -24.72 -3.05 -9.57
C GLY A 206 -23.43 -3.46 -8.88
N ILE A 207 -23.57 -3.92 -7.63
CA ILE A 207 -22.48 -4.56 -6.87
C ILE A 207 -22.51 -6.05 -7.15
N HIS A 208 -21.44 -6.56 -7.75
CA HIS A 208 -21.26 -7.97 -8.04
C HIS A 208 -20.36 -8.58 -6.96
N ILE A 209 -20.87 -9.62 -6.34
CA ILE A 209 -20.11 -10.56 -5.53
C ILE A 209 -20.24 -11.89 -6.26
N SER A 210 -19.13 -12.57 -6.51
CA SER A 210 -19.19 -13.78 -7.30
C SER A 210 -19.73 -14.97 -6.50
N GLU A 211 -20.30 -15.96 -7.19
CA GLU A 211 -21.05 -17.03 -6.54
C GLU A 211 -20.18 -18.01 -5.72
N ARG A 212 -18.87 -18.14 -6.03
CA ARG A 212 -17.93 -18.86 -5.14
C ARG A 212 -17.44 -18.00 -3.97
N GLU A 213 -17.40 -16.68 -4.12
CA GLU A 213 -17.21 -15.73 -3.00
C GLU A 213 -18.44 -15.71 -2.08
N PHE A 214 -19.60 -16.17 -2.53
CA PHE A 214 -20.75 -16.40 -1.64
C PHE A 214 -20.47 -17.51 -0.61
N LEU A 215 -19.63 -18.51 -0.94
CA LEU A 215 -19.16 -19.50 0.03
C LEU A 215 -18.18 -18.89 1.04
N GLU A 216 -17.30 -17.98 0.61
CA GLU A 216 -16.41 -17.25 1.52
C GLU A 216 -17.15 -16.17 2.33
N ALA A 217 -18.16 -15.52 1.78
CA ALA A 217 -19.09 -14.66 2.51
C ALA A 217 -19.91 -15.49 3.51
N ARG A 218 -20.24 -16.76 3.18
CA ARG A 218 -20.81 -17.73 4.13
C ARG A 218 -19.78 -18.16 5.18
N SER A 219 -18.50 -18.30 4.83
CA SER A 219 -17.41 -18.51 5.77
C SER A 219 -17.22 -17.30 6.68
N ILE A 220 -17.34 -16.07 6.18
CA ILE A 220 -17.34 -14.84 6.99
C ILE A 220 -18.58 -14.80 7.88
N LYS A 221 -19.74 -15.24 7.39
CA LYS A 221 -20.97 -15.34 8.21
C LYS A 221 -20.81 -16.35 9.34
N LEU A 222 -20.31 -17.55 9.05
CA LEU A 222 -19.99 -18.59 10.03
C LEU A 222 -18.91 -18.11 11.00
N LEU A 223 -17.86 -17.48 10.47
CA LEU A 223 -16.79 -16.91 11.26
C LEU A 223 -17.31 -15.78 12.15
N SER A 224 -18.25 -14.97 11.69
CA SER A 224 -18.88 -13.93 12.50
C SER A 224 -19.66 -14.52 13.67
N VAL A 225 -20.28 -15.70 13.49
CA VAL A 225 -20.90 -16.45 14.60
C VAL A 225 -19.84 -16.92 15.59
N ILE A 226 -18.78 -17.57 15.12
CA ILE A 226 -17.69 -18.08 15.96
C ILE A 226 -16.98 -16.93 16.70
N ALA A 227 -16.71 -15.85 15.99
CA ALA A 227 -16.05 -14.66 16.53
C ALA A 227 -16.93 -14.01 17.59
N ALA A 228 -18.24 -13.86 17.35
CA ALA A 228 -19.18 -13.34 18.35
C ALA A 228 -19.26 -14.23 19.61
N GLN A 229 -19.27 -15.55 19.46
CA GLN A 229 -19.28 -16.49 20.59
C GLN A 229 -18.01 -16.40 21.44
N ASN A 230 -16.87 -16.05 20.84
CA ASN A 230 -15.57 -15.97 21.49
C ASN A 230 -15.14 -14.54 21.86
N SER A 231 -16.01 -13.55 21.65
CA SER A 231 -15.68 -12.12 21.77
C SER A 231 -14.45 -11.71 20.94
N GLN A 232 -14.31 -12.27 19.74
CA GLN A 232 -13.25 -11.96 18.78
C GLN A 232 -13.76 -10.98 17.73
N SER A 233 -12.87 -10.10 17.25
CA SER A 233 -13.24 -9.06 16.28
C SER A 233 -12.85 -9.45 14.87
N LEU A 234 -13.67 -9.06 13.88
CA LEU A 234 -13.27 -9.06 12.47
C LEU A 234 -12.57 -7.74 12.14
N ILE A 235 -11.37 -7.84 11.57
CA ILE A 235 -10.58 -6.71 11.09
C ILE A 235 -10.68 -6.67 9.58
N ILE A 236 -11.52 -5.78 9.08
CA ILE A 236 -11.85 -5.66 7.66
C ILE A 236 -10.84 -4.72 7.01
N LEU A 237 -10.08 -5.28 6.06
CA LEU A 237 -8.95 -4.60 5.44
C LEU A 237 -9.14 -4.48 3.92
N PRO A 238 -10.00 -3.55 3.46
CA PRO A 238 -10.18 -3.27 2.04
C PRO A 238 -9.03 -2.43 1.48
N CYS A 239 -8.75 -2.59 0.18
CA CYS A 239 -8.01 -1.58 -0.58
C CYS A 239 -8.86 -0.30 -0.72
N HIS A 240 -8.22 0.87 -0.89
CA HIS A 240 -8.95 2.16 -0.89
C HIS A 240 -8.87 2.88 -2.24
N LYS A 241 -9.99 2.98 -2.95
CA LYS A 241 -10.11 3.59 -4.28
C LYS A 241 -11.03 4.81 -4.31
N SER A 242 -12.10 4.81 -3.52
CA SER A 242 -13.16 5.82 -3.56
C SER A 242 -13.68 6.21 -2.16
N HIS A 243 -14.28 7.39 -2.03
CA HIS A 243 -15.03 7.74 -0.82
C HIS A 243 -16.30 6.89 -0.65
N ILE A 244 -16.78 6.19 -1.67
CA ILE A 244 -17.92 5.30 -1.46
C ILE A 244 -17.52 3.91 -0.94
N ASP A 245 -16.22 3.58 -0.84
CA ASP A 245 -15.75 2.25 -0.42
C ASP A 245 -16.37 1.81 0.92
N TYR A 246 -16.28 2.64 1.96
CA TYR A 246 -16.83 2.33 3.28
C TYR A 246 -18.36 2.23 3.29
N LEU A 247 -19.04 2.95 2.39
CA LEU A 247 -20.48 2.80 2.20
C LEU A 247 -20.81 1.45 1.55
N VAL A 248 -20.03 1.03 0.55
CA VAL A 248 -20.18 -0.26 -0.12
C VAL A 248 -19.95 -1.40 0.86
N ILE A 249 -18.85 -1.38 1.62
CA ILE A 249 -18.53 -2.43 2.60
C ILE A 249 -19.60 -2.49 3.69
N SER A 250 -19.96 -1.35 4.31
CA SER A 250 -21.03 -1.30 5.32
C SER A 250 -22.37 -1.77 4.76
N TYR A 251 -22.68 -1.42 3.52
CA TYR A 251 -23.91 -1.86 2.86
C TYR A 251 -23.93 -3.36 2.62
N ILE A 252 -22.81 -3.97 2.23
CA ILE A 252 -22.69 -5.42 2.10
C ILE A 252 -22.91 -6.09 3.46
N PHE A 253 -22.28 -5.59 4.54
CA PHE A 253 -22.49 -6.12 5.90
C PHE A 253 -23.95 -5.99 6.34
N PHE A 254 -24.58 -4.84 6.08
CA PHE A 254 -26.00 -4.62 6.34
C PHE A 254 -26.88 -5.63 5.58
N ARG A 255 -26.61 -5.87 4.29
CA ARG A 255 -27.34 -6.81 3.43
C ARG A 255 -27.14 -8.27 3.81
N LEU A 256 -25.95 -8.61 4.31
CA LEU A 256 -25.64 -9.96 4.81
C LEU A 256 -26.15 -10.21 6.23
N GLY A 257 -26.67 -9.19 6.91
CA GLY A 257 -27.13 -9.29 8.29
C GLY A 257 -25.98 -9.46 9.28
N LEU A 258 -24.80 -8.90 9.01
CA LEU A 258 -23.63 -8.92 9.90
C LEU A 258 -23.50 -7.60 10.65
N ALA A 259 -22.95 -7.61 11.87
CA ALA A 259 -22.66 -6.40 12.65
C ALA A 259 -21.77 -5.43 11.86
N LEU A 260 -22.21 -4.18 11.72
CA LEU A 260 -21.47 -3.14 11.01
C LEU A 260 -20.09 -2.92 11.65
N PRO A 261 -19.06 -2.65 10.82
CA PRO A 261 -17.75 -2.31 11.36
C PRO A 261 -17.69 -0.88 11.92
N HIS A 262 -16.83 -0.70 12.91
CA HIS A 262 -16.34 0.62 13.29
C HIS A 262 -15.28 1.05 12.28
N ILE A 263 -15.53 2.13 11.55
CA ILE A 263 -14.70 2.56 10.42
C ILE A 263 -13.68 3.60 10.89
N ALA A 264 -12.39 3.28 10.76
CA ALA A 264 -11.32 4.23 11.03
C ALA A 264 -11.29 5.31 9.93
N ALA A 265 -11.70 6.53 10.27
CA ALA A 265 -11.76 7.66 9.34
C ALA A 265 -10.78 8.77 9.75
N GLY A 266 -10.26 9.51 8.77
CA GLY A 266 -9.48 10.71 9.05
C GLY A 266 -10.37 11.86 9.53
N ASP A 267 -9.91 12.63 10.51
CA ASP A 267 -10.59 13.83 11.03
C ASP A 267 -11.02 14.85 9.95
N ASN A 268 -10.32 14.87 8.82
CA ASN A 268 -10.68 15.69 7.65
C ASN A 268 -12.04 15.35 7.01
N LEU A 269 -12.70 14.25 7.42
CA LEU A 269 -14.05 13.87 6.99
C LEU A 269 -15.14 14.29 7.99
N ASP A 270 -14.76 14.82 9.16
CA ASP A 270 -15.70 15.33 10.17
C ASP A 270 -16.19 16.74 9.77
N LEU A 271 -17.00 16.79 8.71
CA LEU A 271 -17.61 18.03 8.22
C LEU A 271 -18.96 18.28 8.92
N PRO A 272 -19.42 19.53 9.01
CA PRO A 272 -20.74 19.83 9.56
C PRO A 272 -21.82 18.98 8.88
N ILE A 273 -22.72 18.40 9.69
CA ILE A 273 -23.82 17.50 9.26
C ILE A 273 -23.33 16.11 8.78
N VAL A 274 -22.46 16.04 7.77
CA VAL A 274 -21.98 14.75 7.23
C VAL A 274 -21.16 13.96 8.23
N GLY A 275 -20.31 14.63 9.01
CA GLY A 275 -19.52 14.00 10.05
C GLY A 275 -20.42 13.24 11.04
N ARG A 276 -21.50 13.89 11.49
CA ARG A 276 -22.49 13.28 12.39
C ARG A 276 -23.21 12.08 11.77
N ILE A 277 -23.61 12.17 10.51
CA ILE A 277 -24.25 11.05 9.78
C ILE A 277 -23.30 9.85 9.68
N LEU A 278 -22.03 10.10 9.36
CA LEU A 278 -21.03 9.03 9.26
C LEU A 278 -20.69 8.42 10.63
N LYS A 279 -20.62 9.22 11.70
CA LYS A 279 -20.49 8.70 13.06
C LYS A 279 -21.65 7.78 13.41
N GLN A 280 -22.86 8.15 13.02
CA GLN A 280 -24.05 7.31 13.20
C GLN A 280 -24.05 6.06 12.33
N GLY A 281 -23.27 6.06 11.25
CA GLY A 281 -22.99 4.88 10.42
C GLY A 281 -21.81 4.02 10.88
N GLY A 282 -21.12 4.39 11.98
CA GLY A 282 -19.99 3.62 12.54
C GLY A 282 -18.61 4.26 12.38
N ALA A 283 -18.49 5.45 11.77
CA ALA A 283 -17.20 6.11 11.62
C ALA A 283 -16.65 6.64 12.96
N PHE A 284 -15.36 6.42 13.21
CA PHE A 284 -14.62 7.03 14.30
C PHE A 284 -13.42 7.80 13.76
N TYR A 285 -13.22 9.04 14.24
CA TYR A 285 -12.29 9.98 13.62
C TYR A 285 -10.93 10.02 14.31
N ILE A 286 -9.88 9.80 13.53
CA ILE A 286 -8.48 9.83 13.99
C ILE A 286 -7.72 10.97 13.28
N ARG A 287 -6.92 11.72 14.05
CA ARG A 287 -5.94 12.70 13.53
C ARG A 287 -4.88 12.04 12.67
N ARG A 288 -4.43 12.71 11.59
CA ARG A 288 -3.35 12.22 10.71
C ARG A 288 -1.97 12.20 11.36
N SER A 289 -1.69 13.12 12.28
CA SER A 289 -0.45 13.21 13.05
C SER A 289 -0.80 13.39 14.52
N TRP A 290 -0.09 12.67 15.39
CA TRP A 290 -0.35 12.67 16.83
C TRP A 290 0.65 13.57 17.58
N GLY A 291 1.71 14.04 16.91
CA GLY A 291 2.73 14.92 17.51
C GLY A 291 3.28 14.34 18.82
N GLU A 292 3.36 15.19 19.85
CA GLU A 292 3.70 14.82 21.23
C GLU A 292 2.46 14.71 22.14
N ASP A 293 1.24 14.61 21.58
CA ASP A 293 0.00 14.54 22.35
C ASP A 293 -0.21 13.13 22.94
N GLN A 294 0.48 12.88 24.07
CA GLN A 294 0.46 11.59 24.78
C GLN A 294 -0.93 11.21 25.29
N LEU A 295 -1.75 12.19 25.67
CA LEU A 295 -3.12 11.96 26.11
C LEU A 295 -3.99 11.46 24.95
N TYR A 296 -3.94 12.13 23.80
CA TYR A 296 -4.69 11.71 22.62
C TYR A 296 -4.31 10.31 22.16
N GLY A 297 -3.01 10.00 22.10
CA GLY A 297 -2.52 8.66 21.76
C GLY A 297 -3.05 7.59 22.72
N SER A 298 -3.11 7.90 24.01
CA SER A 298 -3.63 6.99 25.04
C SER A 298 -5.14 6.75 24.90
N VAL A 299 -5.92 7.82 24.63
CA VAL A 299 -7.37 7.75 24.41
C VAL A 299 -7.71 6.92 23.16
N VAL A 300 -7.02 7.16 22.03
CA VAL A 300 -7.25 6.40 20.79
C VAL A 300 -6.88 4.93 20.97
N LYS A 301 -5.74 4.65 21.61
CA LYS A 301 -5.31 3.28 21.90
C LYS A 301 -6.33 2.56 22.78
N GLU A 302 -6.80 3.22 23.84
CA GLU A 302 -7.81 2.66 24.74
C GLU A 302 -9.14 2.38 24.02
N TYR A 303 -9.60 3.30 23.19
CA TYR A 303 -10.83 3.11 22.43
C TYR A 303 -10.73 1.91 21.48
N VAL A 304 -9.69 1.84 20.64
CA VAL A 304 -9.52 0.75 19.67
C VAL A 304 -9.35 -0.60 20.39
N GLU A 305 -8.50 -0.68 21.41
CA GLU A 305 -8.35 -1.92 22.20
C GLU A 305 -9.67 -2.33 22.88
N GLY A 306 -10.43 -1.37 23.41
CA GLY A 306 -11.72 -1.62 24.04
C GLY A 306 -12.80 -2.10 23.06
N LEU A 307 -12.72 -1.74 21.77
CA LEU A 307 -13.53 -2.33 20.71
C LEU A 307 -13.14 -3.80 20.49
N LEU A 308 -11.83 -4.05 20.35
CA LEU A 308 -11.31 -5.40 20.05
C LEU A 308 -11.62 -6.41 21.16
N GLU A 309 -11.47 -5.98 22.42
CA GLU A 309 -11.76 -6.74 23.63
C GLU A 309 -13.23 -7.22 23.69
N ARG A 310 -14.15 -6.50 23.04
CA ARG A 310 -15.59 -6.82 22.99
C ARG A 310 -16.01 -7.59 21.75
N GLY A 311 -15.10 -7.89 20.85
CA GLY A 311 -15.45 -8.48 19.56
C GLY A 311 -16.14 -7.50 18.61
N HIS A 312 -15.95 -6.18 18.79
CA HIS A 312 -16.51 -5.21 17.85
C HIS A 312 -15.68 -5.18 16.57
N ASN A 313 -16.32 -5.39 15.43
CA ASN A 313 -15.68 -5.35 14.12
C ASN A 313 -15.06 -3.98 13.85
N VAL A 314 -13.88 -3.97 13.25
CA VAL A 314 -13.15 -2.75 12.89
C VAL A 314 -12.79 -2.79 11.42
N GLU A 315 -13.09 -1.73 10.70
CA GLU A 315 -12.65 -1.51 9.32
C GLU A 315 -11.54 -0.47 9.30
N CYS A 316 -10.42 -0.79 8.66
CA CYS A 316 -9.43 0.23 8.33
C CYS A 316 -8.78 -0.01 6.97
N PHE A 317 -8.62 1.07 6.21
CA PHE A 317 -7.94 1.03 4.94
C PHE A 317 -6.43 0.96 5.16
N ILE A 318 -5.82 -0.16 4.77
CA ILE A 318 -4.37 -0.40 4.94
C ILE A 318 -3.54 0.73 4.35
N GLU A 319 -3.97 1.29 3.22
CA GLU A 319 -3.30 2.38 2.50
C GLU A 319 -3.34 3.72 3.25
N GLY A 320 -4.31 3.90 4.16
CA GLY A 320 -4.53 5.12 4.95
C GLY A 320 -4.84 6.39 4.14
N THR A 321 -5.02 6.27 2.83
CA THR A 321 -5.55 7.28 1.90
C THR A 321 -6.01 6.58 0.63
N ARG A 322 -6.93 7.20 -0.11
CA ARG A 322 -7.40 6.71 -1.41
C ARG A 322 -6.24 6.66 -2.40
N SER A 323 -6.15 5.59 -3.16
CA SER A 323 -5.26 5.48 -4.30
C SER A 323 -5.76 6.35 -5.44
N ARG A 324 -5.07 7.45 -5.70
CA ARG A 324 -5.37 8.36 -6.81
C ARG A 324 -4.98 7.80 -8.18
N THR A 325 -4.29 6.67 -8.22
CA THR A 325 -3.75 6.05 -9.45
C THR A 325 -4.23 4.62 -9.68
N GLY A 326 -5.12 4.11 -8.83
CA GLY A 326 -5.57 2.71 -8.88
C GLY A 326 -4.57 1.69 -8.32
N LYS A 327 -3.31 2.06 -8.04
CA LYS A 327 -2.30 1.16 -7.43
C LYS A 327 -2.46 1.03 -5.92
N LEU A 328 -2.13 -0.11 -5.34
CA LEU A 328 -2.03 -0.24 -3.88
C LEU A 328 -0.92 0.66 -3.35
N LEU A 329 -1.27 1.53 -2.40
CA LEU A 329 -0.29 2.35 -1.70
C LEU A 329 0.37 1.55 -0.56
N PRO A 330 1.58 1.95 -0.14
CA PRO A 330 2.23 1.32 0.99
C PRO A 330 1.38 1.43 2.27
N PRO A 331 1.44 0.41 3.14
CA PRO A 331 0.54 0.31 4.29
C PRO A 331 0.90 1.36 5.35
N LYS A 332 -0.11 2.05 5.88
CA LYS A 332 -0.01 2.87 7.09
C LYS A 332 -0.28 2.00 8.30
N LEU A 333 0.73 1.88 9.13
CA LEU A 333 0.76 0.87 10.19
C LEU A 333 0.10 1.33 11.50
N GLY A 334 -0.47 2.54 11.59
CA GLY A 334 -0.92 3.13 12.87
C GLY A 334 -2.00 2.31 13.60
N VAL A 335 -3.16 2.10 12.98
CA VAL A 335 -4.25 1.32 13.57
C VAL A 335 -3.88 -0.16 13.68
N LEU A 336 -3.19 -0.70 12.65
CA LEU A 336 -2.67 -2.08 12.67
C LEU A 336 -1.68 -2.33 13.81
N LYS A 337 -0.88 -1.31 14.19
CA LYS A 337 0.03 -1.38 15.34
C LYS A 337 -0.77 -1.55 16.63
N ILE A 338 -1.83 -0.77 16.83
CA ILE A 338 -2.69 -0.89 18.01
C ILE A 338 -3.34 -2.28 18.07
N ILE A 339 -3.87 -2.76 16.95
CA ILE A 339 -4.47 -4.10 16.86
C ILE A 339 -3.45 -5.19 17.20
N LEU A 340 -2.24 -5.13 16.61
CA LEU A 340 -1.16 -6.08 16.88
C LEU A 340 -0.74 -6.05 18.36
N GLU A 341 -0.56 -4.86 18.94
CA GLU A 341 -0.21 -4.70 20.36
C GLU A 341 -1.31 -5.21 21.29
N CYS A 342 -2.59 -5.04 20.92
CA CYS A 342 -3.72 -5.57 21.68
C CYS A 342 -3.68 -7.10 21.82
N ILE A 343 -3.32 -7.80 20.74
CA ILE A 343 -3.16 -9.26 20.77
C ILE A 343 -1.88 -9.66 21.52
N LEU A 344 -0.76 -8.96 21.28
CA LEU A 344 0.50 -9.24 21.98
C LEU A 344 0.44 -9.01 23.50
N SER A 345 -0.41 -8.06 23.94
CA SER A 345 -0.66 -7.79 25.36
C SER A 345 -1.76 -8.68 25.96
N GLU A 346 -2.31 -9.61 25.17
CA GLU A 346 -3.39 -10.53 25.56
C GLU A 346 -4.69 -9.85 26.02
N ARG A 347 -4.85 -8.55 25.74
CA ARG A 347 -6.07 -7.81 26.06
C ARG A 347 -7.26 -8.28 25.24
N ALA A 348 -7.02 -8.72 24.00
CA ALA A 348 -7.99 -9.46 23.21
C ALA A 348 -7.43 -10.85 22.88
N LYS A 349 -8.29 -11.87 22.96
CA LYS A 349 -7.89 -13.28 22.78
C LYS A 349 -7.36 -13.57 21.38
N ASP A 350 -8.05 -13.04 20.37
CA ASP A 350 -7.68 -13.13 18.96
C ASP A 350 -8.51 -12.13 18.14
N CYS A 351 -8.08 -11.88 16.91
CA CYS A 351 -8.81 -11.13 15.89
C CYS A 351 -8.67 -11.84 14.54
N TRP A 352 -9.70 -11.76 13.71
CA TRP A 352 -9.69 -12.34 12.39
C TRP A 352 -9.42 -11.28 11.34
N ILE A 353 -8.32 -11.44 10.59
CA ILE A 353 -8.02 -10.56 9.47
C ILE A 353 -8.88 -10.97 8.28
N VAL A 354 -9.60 -10.01 7.70
CA VAL A 354 -10.45 -10.19 6.52
C VAL A 354 -9.94 -9.26 5.41
N PRO A 355 -9.00 -9.73 4.55
CA PRO A 355 -8.55 -8.96 3.41
C PRO A 355 -9.68 -8.83 2.38
N MET A 356 -9.85 -7.62 1.84
CA MET A 356 -10.85 -7.34 0.81
C MET A 356 -10.26 -6.53 -0.34
N SER A 357 -10.76 -6.76 -1.54
CA SER A 357 -10.47 -5.92 -2.70
C SER A 357 -11.75 -5.36 -3.28
N ILE A 358 -11.72 -4.09 -3.65
CA ILE A 358 -12.81 -3.39 -4.32
C ILE A 358 -12.30 -2.79 -5.62
N GLN A 359 -13.04 -3.02 -6.69
CA GLN A 359 -12.74 -2.54 -8.02
C GLN A 359 -13.99 -1.90 -8.64
N TYR A 360 -13.77 -0.85 -9.42
CA TYR A 360 -14.82 -0.09 -10.09
C TYR A 360 -14.54 -0.08 -11.59
N ASP A 361 -15.58 -0.16 -12.41
CA ASP A 361 -15.47 0.19 -13.83
C ASP A 361 -15.10 1.66 -13.99
N LYS A 362 -15.68 2.54 -13.16
CA LYS A 362 -15.35 3.96 -13.11
C LYS A 362 -15.43 4.50 -11.67
N VAL A 363 -14.39 5.20 -11.25
CA VAL A 363 -14.33 5.87 -9.95
C VAL A 363 -14.91 7.29 -10.08
N ILE A 364 -15.73 7.70 -9.11
CA ILE A 364 -16.47 8.98 -9.17
C ILE A 364 -15.52 10.16 -9.06
N GLU A 365 -14.52 10.03 -8.19
CA GLU A 365 -13.56 11.08 -7.85
C GLU A 365 -12.43 11.20 -8.87
N THR A 366 -12.51 10.55 -10.04
CA THR A 366 -11.45 10.61 -11.05
C THR A 366 -11.18 12.04 -11.53
N GLU A 367 -12.20 12.89 -11.65
CA GLU A 367 -12.01 14.28 -12.12
C GLU A 367 -11.26 15.16 -11.12
N THR A 368 -11.57 15.03 -9.83
CA THR A 368 -10.84 15.72 -8.76
C THR A 368 -9.52 15.07 -8.43
N TYR A 369 -9.35 13.76 -8.63
CA TYR A 369 -8.02 13.14 -8.58
C TYR A 369 -7.12 13.70 -9.66
N VAL A 370 -7.61 13.91 -10.87
CA VAL A 370 -6.88 14.56 -11.96
C VAL A 370 -6.51 16.01 -11.59
N ASN A 371 -7.44 16.76 -10.96
CA ASN A 371 -7.19 18.12 -10.48
C ASN A 371 -6.30 18.21 -9.22
N GLU A 372 -6.32 17.23 -8.31
CA GLU A 372 -5.40 17.17 -7.15
C GLU A 372 -4.00 16.72 -7.57
N LEU A 373 -3.95 15.82 -8.55
CA LEU A 373 -2.70 15.43 -9.19
C LEU A 373 -2.07 16.66 -9.87
N LEU A 374 -2.85 17.65 -10.37
CA LEU A 374 -2.33 18.92 -10.94
C LEU A 374 -1.51 19.84 -10.07
N GLY A 375 -1.47 19.59 -8.78
CA GLY A 375 -0.95 20.58 -7.85
C GLY A 375 -1.95 21.68 -7.52
N ASN A 376 -3.23 21.57 -7.94
CA ASN A 376 -4.27 22.35 -7.26
C ASN A 376 -4.37 21.82 -5.81
N PRO A 377 -4.50 22.73 -4.83
CA PRO A 377 -4.63 22.32 -3.44
C PRO A 377 -5.78 21.33 -3.33
N LYS A 378 -5.58 20.31 -2.49
CA LYS A 378 -6.53 19.23 -2.29
C LYS A 378 -7.93 19.80 -2.09
N GLU A 379 -8.77 19.72 -3.11
CA GLU A 379 -10.17 20.08 -2.94
C GLU A 379 -10.76 19.07 -1.97
N ARG A 380 -11.35 19.57 -0.88
CA ARG A 380 -12.02 18.72 0.09
C ARG A 380 -13.31 18.24 -0.54
N GLU A 381 -13.21 17.30 -1.47
CA GLU A 381 -14.38 16.58 -1.92
C GLU A 381 -14.97 15.87 -0.72
N SER A 382 -16.24 16.19 -0.47
CA SER A 382 -17.03 15.60 0.58
C SER A 382 -18.03 14.67 -0.06
N LEU A 383 -18.37 13.58 0.65
CA LEU A 383 -19.53 12.76 0.29
C LEU A 383 -20.78 13.61 0.04
N TRP A 384 -20.93 14.74 0.73
CA TRP A 384 -22.01 15.69 0.51
C TRP A 384 -22.05 16.21 -0.91
N GLY A 385 -20.90 16.58 -1.47
CA GLY A 385 -20.79 17.04 -2.86
C GLY A 385 -21.23 15.97 -3.86
N ILE A 386 -20.90 14.70 -3.59
CA ILE A 386 -21.30 13.56 -4.42
C ILE A 386 -22.81 13.35 -4.36
N VAL A 387 -23.39 13.38 -3.15
CA VAL A 387 -24.83 13.14 -2.93
C VAL A 387 -25.71 14.30 -3.41
N THR A 388 -25.23 15.54 -3.32
CA THR A 388 -26.00 16.73 -3.74
C THR A 388 -25.91 17.02 -5.24
N ASN A 389 -24.85 16.55 -5.91
CA ASN A 389 -24.70 16.74 -7.34
C ASN A 389 -25.55 15.72 -8.12
N THR A 390 -26.79 16.11 -8.38
CA THR A 390 -27.78 15.29 -9.11
C THR A 390 -27.33 14.86 -10.51
N ARG A 391 -26.40 15.58 -11.16
CA ARG A 391 -25.81 15.16 -12.45
C ARG A 391 -24.86 13.97 -12.28
N LEU A 392 -24.04 13.94 -11.22
CA LEU A 392 -23.14 12.80 -10.95
C LEU A 392 -23.92 11.51 -10.65
N LEU A 393 -25.07 11.62 -9.98
CA LEU A 393 -25.95 10.49 -9.68
C LEU A 393 -26.74 9.97 -10.90
N GLN A 394 -26.80 10.71 -12.00
CA GLN A 394 -27.48 10.31 -13.25
C GLN A 394 -26.53 9.62 -14.25
N LEU A 395 -25.23 9.65 -13.99
CA LEU A 395 -24.22 9.03 -14.84
C LEU A 395 -24.15 7.52 -14.59
N LYS A 396 -23.99 6.74 -15.65
CA LYS A 396 -23.87 5.28 -15.62
C LYS A 396 -22.40 4.89 -15.38
N TRP A 397 -22.00 4.69 -14.12
CA TRP A 397 -20.59 4.45 -13.71
C TRP A 397 -20.13 2.98 -13.81
N GLY A 398 -20.95 2.11 -14.42
CA GLY A 398 -20.64 0.68 -14.58
C GLY A 398 -21.01 -0.16 -13.35
N ARG A 399 -20.15 -1.12 -13.03
CA ARG A 399 -20.30 -2.06 -11.89
C ARG A 399 -19.24 -1.86 -10.81
N ILE A 400 -19.52 -2.39 -9.63
CA ILE A 400 -18.56 -2.54 -8.52
C ILE A 400 -18.31 -4.02 -8.31
N ASP A 401 -17.06 -4.44 -8.41
CA ASP A 401 -16.62 -5.80 -8.09
C ASP A 401 -16.01 -5.81 -6.69
N VAL A 402 -16.55 -6.61 -5.78
CA VAL A 402 -16.03 -6.78 -4.41
C VAL A 402 -15.61 -8.22 -4.20
N ARG A 403 -14.33 -8.44 -3.86
CA ARG A 403 -13.78 -9.76 -3.58
C ARG A 403 -13.34 -9.87 -2.14
N PHE A 404 -13.67 -11.00 -1.52
CA PHE A 404 -13.19 -11.39 -0.20
C PHE A 404 -12.00 -12.32 -0.36
N ALA A 405 -11.05 -12.26 0.58
CA ALA A 405 -10.05 -13.29 0.73
C ALA A 405 -10.36 -14.17 1.94
N LYS A 406 -9.82 -15.39 1.97
CA LYS A 406 -9.89 -16.28 3.13
C LYS A 406 -9.46 -15.56 4.41
N PRO A 407 -10.34 -15.42 5.41
CA PRO A 407 -9.97 -14.86 6.69
C PRO A 407 -8.96 -15.74 7.43
N TYR A 408 -8.11 -15.13 8.25
CA TYR A 408 -7.15 -15.87 9.07
C TYR A 408 -7.00 -15.26 10.47
N SER A 409 -6.66 -16.11 11.43
CA SER A 409 -6.39 -15.72 12.82
C SER A 409 -5.12 -14.88 12.90
N LEU A 410 -5.22 -13.69 13.50
CA LEU A 410 -4.06 -12.82 13.73
C LEU A 410 -3.13 -13.43 14.78
N LYS A 411 -3.68 -14.03 15.84
CA LYS A 411 -2.87 -14.73 16.85
C LYS A 411 -2.10 -15.90 16.24
N GLY A 412 -2.76 -16.74 15.43
CA GLY A 412 -2.11 -17.84 14.73
C GLY A 412 -1.00 -17.35 13.79
N PHE A 413 -1.22 -16.24 13.07
CA PHE A 413 -0.17 -15.61 12.26
C PHE A 413 1.02 -15.13 13.12
N ILE A 414 0.77 -14.49 14.27
CA ILE A 414 1.82 -14.03 15.18
C ILE A 414 2.65 -15.22 15.68
N GLU A 415 1.98 -16.28 16.16
CA GLU A 415 2.63 -17.50 16.65
C GLU A 415 3.53 -18.14 15.58
N GLU A 416 3.03 -18.25 14.35
CA GLU A 416 3.83 -18.76 13.22
C GLU A 416 5.08 -17.90 12.95
N GLN A 417 4.93 -16.57 12.97
CA GLN A 417 6.05 -15.66 12.77
C GLN A 417 7.07 -15.72 13.90
N ILE A 418 6.62 -15.90 15.15
CA ILE A 418 7.51 -16.08 16.31
C ILE A 418 8.31 -17.38 16.15
N VAL A 419 7.66 -18.49 15.82
CA VAL A 419 8.32 -19.79 15.58
C VAL A 419 9.38 -19.68 14.48
N ARG A 420 9.05 -19.06 13.34
CA ARG A 420 9.99 -18.86 12.22
C ARG A 420 11.23 -18.05 12.61
N ARG A 421 11.12 -17.16 13.60
CA ARG A 421 12.19 -16.23 14.00
C ARG A 421 13.07 -16.76 15.13
N LYS A 422 12.73 -17.91 15.74
CA LYS A 422 13.44 -18.60 16.84
C LYS A 422 13.56 -17.83 18.16
N SER A 423 13.56 -16.49 18.14
CA SER A 423 13.44 -15.62 19.30
C SER A 423 12.54 -14.43 18.98
N PHE A 424 11.64 -14.09 19.90
CA PHE A 424 10.81 -12.90 19.83
C PHE A 424 10.63 -12.34 21.25
N ASP A 425 10.95 -11.06 21.42
CA ASP A 425 10.70 -10.32 22.64
C ASP A 425 9.51 -9.36 22.41
N PRO A 426 8.34 -9.62 23.03
CA PRO A 426 7.17 -8.75 22.95
C PRO A 426 7.38 -7.34 23.51
N ASN A 427 8.50 -7.04 24.17
CA ASN A 427 8.84 -5.70 24.64
C ASN A 427 9.78 -4.94 23.70
N ASN A 428 10.34 -5.61 22.68
CA ASN A 428 11.27 -5.00 21.74
C ASN A 428 10.56 -4.33 20.55
N ASP A 429 10.61 -3.00 20.49
CA ASP A 429 9.93 -2.21 19.47
C ASP A 429 10.41 -2.50 18.04
N GLN A 430 11.69 -2.83 17.85
CA GLN A 430 12.22 -3.14 16.52
C GLN A 430 11.66 -4.46 15.99
N GLN A 431 11.49 -5.45 16.87
CA GLN A 431 10.90 -6.74 16.51
C GLN A 431 9.41 -6.61 16.23
N LYS A 432 8.67 -5.80 17.01
CA LYS A 432 7.26 -5.45 16.73
C LYS A 432 7.11 -4.79 15.37
N VAL A 433 7.94 -3.81 15.04
CA VAL A 433 7.92 -3.14 13.73
C VAL A 433 8.16 -4.14 12.59
N THR A 434 9.05 -5.12 12.80
CA THR A 434 9.34 -6.14 11.79
C THR A 434 8.19 -7.13 11.63
N LEU A 435 7.51 -7.51 12.72
CA LEU A 435 6.31 -8.35 12.68
C LEU A 435 5.13 -7.62 12.02
N LEU A 436 4.95 -6.33 12.34
CA LEU A 436 3.96 -5.46 11.76
C LEU A 436 4.16 -5.25 10.25
N ARG A 437 5.42 -5.12 9.80
CA ARG A 437 5.75 -5.12 8.37
C ARG A 437 5.43 -6.46 7.72
N ALA A 438 5.74 -7.58 8.37
CA ALA A 438 5.40 -8.90 7.85
C ALA A 438 3.88 -9.08 7.71
N LEU A 439 3.09 -8.65 8.71
CA LEU A 439 1.63 -8.63 8.63
C LEU A 439 1.14 -7.77 7.46
N ALA A 440 1.65 -6.55 7.34
CA ALA A 440 1.22 -5.65 6.27
C ALA A 440 1.62 -6.14 4.86
N TYR A 441 2.79 -6.77 4.73
CA TYR A 441 3.20 -7.42 3.48
C TYR A 441 2.39 -8.68 3.20
N GLN A 442 2.04 -9.47 4.21
CA GLN A 442 1.16 -10.63 4.08
C GLN A 442 -0.17 -10.18 3.49
N VAL A 443 -0.84 -9.20 4.10
CA VAL A 443 -2.14 -8.70 3.61
C VAL A 443 -2.04 -8.10 2.21
N MET A 444 -0.95 -7.38 1.88
CA MET A 444 -0.76 -6.89 0.51
C MET A 444 -0.42 -8.01 -0.50
N SER A 445 0.30 -9.04 -0.07
CA SER A 445 0.63 -10.20 -0.91
C SER A 445 -0.57 -11.10 -1.16
N ASP A 446 -1.59 -11.01 -0.30
CA ASP A 446 -2.89 -11.64 -0.52
C ASP A 446 -3.63 -11.01 -1.72
N ILE A 447 -3.18 -9.87 -2.24
CA ILE A 447 -3.70 -9.24 -3.47
C ILE A 447 -2.89 -9.73 -4.67
N GLY A 448 -3.31 -10.87 -5.25
CA GLY A 448 -2.69 -11.45 -6.44
C GLY A 448 -3.45 -11.17 -7.74
N VAL A 449 -3.08 -11.89 -8.80
CA VAL A 449 -3.70 -11.81 -10.13
C VAL A 449 -4.54 -13.07 -10.37
N GLY A 450 -5.82 -12.89 -10.71
CA GLY A 450 -6.69 -14.00 -11.07
C GLY A 450 -6.30 -14.65 -12.40
N ARG A 451 -6.61 -15.93 -12.57
CA ARG A 451 -6.30 -16.69 -13.79
C ARG A 451 -6.76 -15.99 -15.08
N LYS A 452 -7.99 -15.46 -15.11
CA LYS A 452 -8.53 -14.80 -16.32
C LYS A 452 -7.72 -13.56 -16.70
N GLU A 453 -7.36 -12.76 -15.72
CA GLU A 453 -6.55 -11.56 -15.93
C GLU A 453 -5.13 -11.91 -16.37
N LEU A 454 -4.56 -12.99 -15.83
CA LEU A 454 -3.25 -13.48 -16.27
C LEU A 454 -3.27 -13.90 -17.75
N ILE A 455 -4.32 -14.61 -18.19
CA ILE A 455 -4.52 -14.97 -19.60
C ILE A 455 -4.63 -13.72 -20.48
N ARG A 456 -5.45 -12.75 -20.09
CA ARG A 456 -5.63 -11.49 -20.84
C ARG A 456 -4.29 -10.76 -21.03
N ARG A 457 -3.48 -10.69 -19.97
CA ARG A 457 -2.16 -10.04 -20.01
C ARG A 457 -1.16 -10.80 -20.87
N VAL A 458 -1.19 -12.14 -20.84
CA VAL A 458 -0.33 -12.98 -21.69
C VAL A 458 -0.71 -12.86 -23.16
N GLU A 459 -2.00 -12.81 -23.48
CA GLU A 459 -2.47 -12.56 -24.86
C GLU A 459 -1.98 -11.20 -25.37
N TRP A 460 -2.16 -10.15 -24.58
CA TRP A 460 -1.64 -8.82 -24.93
C TRP A 460 -0.12 -8.84 -25.14
N LEU A 461 0.64 -9.42 -24.21
CA LEU A 461 2.10 -9.49 -24.31
C LEU A 461 2.55 -10.28 -25.54
N ARG A 462 1.88 -11.40 -25.84
CA ARG A 462 2.12 -12.19 -27.04
C ARG A 462 1.90 -11.35 -28.31
N ALA A 463 0.78 -10.65 -28.40
CA ALA A 463 0.48 -9.78 -29.53
C ALA A 463 1.54 -8.68 -29.69
N ALA A 464 1.96 -8.05 -28.59
CA ALA A 464 2.99 -7.03 -28.59
C ALA A 464 4.37 -7.58 -29.02
N ILE A 465 4.74 -8.78 -28.60
CA ILE A 465 5.97 -9.46 -29.04
C ILE A 465 5.93 -9.71 -30.56
N LEU A 466 4.82 -10.24 -31.07
CA LEU A 466 4.66 -10.56 -32.49
C LEU A 466 4.68 -9.30 -33.37
N ALA A 467 4.01 -8.23 -32.94
CA ALA A 467 3.99 -6.94 -33.63
C ALA A 467 5.40 -6.35 -33.80
N LYS A 468 6.31 -6.66 -32.88
CA LYS A 468 7.72 -6.23 -32.89
C LYS A 468 8.65 -7.17 -33.67
N GLY A 469 8.09 -8.14 -34.40
CA GLY A 469 8.87 -9.15 -35.13
C GLY A 469 9.51 -10.20 -34.21
N GLY A 470 9.17 -10.20 -32.92
CA GLY A 470 9.55 -11.26 -32.00
C GLY A 470 8.83 -12.56 -32.35
N ARG A 471 9.45 -13.68 -32.00
CA ARG A 471 8.85 -15.00 -32.18
C ARG A 471 8.43 -15.54 -30.84
N VAL A 472 7.17 -15.99 -30.76
CA VAL A 472 6.67 -16.76 -29.63
C VAL A 472 6.62 -18.22 -30.06
N ALA A 473 7.05 -19.12 -29.17
CA ALA A 473 7.02 -20.55 -29.47
C ALA A 473 5.59 -20.98 -29.82
N ASP A 474 5.46 -21.75 -30.90
CA ASP A 474 4.19 -22.37 -31.26
C ASP A 474 3.96 -23.59 -30.34
N PHE A 475 2.79 -23.64 -29.72
CA PHE A 475 2.43 -24.66 -28.73
C PHE A 475 1.45 -25.68 -29.32
N SER A 476 1.61 -26.01 -30.60
CA SER A 476 0.91 -27.10 -31.28
C SER A 476 -0.62 -27.07 -31.10
N GLY A 477 -1.22 -25.89 -31.20
CA GLY A 477 -2.68 -25.70 -31.08
C GLY A 477 -3.23 -25.57 -29.65
N MET A 478 -2.39 -25.51 -28.60
CA MET A 478 -2.85 -25.18 -27.24
C MET A 478 -3.42 -23.75 -27.17
N SER A 479 -4.46 -23.57 -26.35
CA SER A 479 -4.98 -22.24 -26.05
C SER A 479 -4.02 -21.48 -25.12
N ILE A 480 -4.10 -20.14 -25.11
CA ILE A 480 -3.30 -19.33 -24.16
C ILE A 480 -3.59 -19.70 -22.72
N GLY A 481 -4.85 -20.08 -22.41
CA GLY A 481 -5.21 -20.58 -21.08
C GLY A 481 -4.41 -21.81 -20.67
N ASP A 482 -4.24 -22.78 -21.58
CA ASP A 482 -3.50 -24.02 -21.31
C ASP A 482 -2.00 -23.73 -21.10
N ILE A 483 -1.45 -22.79 -21.88
CA ILE A 483 -0.06 -22.33 -21.73
C ILE A 483 0.14 -21.67 -20.37
N VAL A 484 -0.78 -20.81 -19.95
CA VAL A 484 -0.76 -20.15 -18.63
C VAL A 484 -0.80 -21.17 -17.51
N ASP A 485 -1.70 -22.15 -17.57
CA ASP A 485 -1.81 -23.20 -16.54
C ASP A 485 -0.54 -24.06 -16.45
N ARG A 486 0.05 -24.41 -17.60
CA ARG A 486 1.33 -25.12 -17.63
C ARG A 486 2.43 -24.28 -17.01
N ALA A 487 2.52 -22.99 -17.36
CA ALA A 487 3.53 -22.09 -16.80
C ALA A 487 3.38 -21.93 -15.29
N ILE A 488 2.15 -21.82 -14.78
CA ILE A 488 1.86 -21.79 -13.33
C ILE A 488 2.40 -23.04 -12.65
N ASN A 489 2.15 -24.22 -13.22
CA ASN A 489 2.61 -25.48 -12.63
C ASN A 489 4.14 -25.62 -12.66
N VAL A 490 4.80 -25.18 -13.74
CA VAL A 490 6.27 -25.18 -13.85
C VAL A 490 6.91 -24.20 -12.87
N LEU A 491 6.30 -23.02 -12.67
CA LEU A 491 6.83 -21.95 -11.84
C LEU A 491 6.34 -22.00 -10.38
N LYS A 492 5.70 -23.08 -9.95
CA LYS A 492 5.09 -23.25 -8.61
C LYS A 492 6.04 -23.00 -7.42
N ASP A 493 7.36 -23.11 -7.62
CA ASP A 493 8.36 -22.85 -6.58
C ASP A 493 8.74 -21.35 -6.47
N LEU A 494 8.22 -20.54 -7.39
CA LEU A 494 8.42 -19.09 -7.49
C LEU A 494 7.12 -18.29 -7.28
N ILE A 495 5.97 -18.87 -7.56
CA ILE A 495 4.64 -18.29 -7.36
C ILE A 495 3.83 -19.09 -6.34
N LYS A 496 2.92 -18.43 -5.64
CA LYS A 496 1.93 -19.10 -4.80
C LYS A 496 0.54 -18.93 -5.37
N GLU A 497 -0.25 -19.98 -5.21
CA GLU A 497 -1.64 -20.05 -5.66
C GLU A 497 -2.56 -20.08 -4.46
N ARG A 498 -3.60 -19.25 -4.48
CA ARG A 498 -4.72 -19.34 -3.55
C ARG A 498 -5.90 -19.95 -4.28
N LYS A 499 -6.17 -21.21 -3.94
CA LYS A 499 -7.28 -22.01 -4.49
C LYS A 499 -8.60 -21.77 -3.76
N GLU A 500 -8.53 -21.19 -2.56
CA GLU A 500 -9.68 -20.83 -1.72
C GLU A 500 -10.19 -19.43 -2.06
N LEU A 501 -10.38 -19.18 -3.36
CA LEU A 501 -10.90 -17.94 -3.94
C LEU A 501 -11.75 -18.30 -5.16
N LEU A 502 -12.63 -17.40 -5.61
CA LEU A 502 -13.51 -17.60 -6.76
C LEU A 502 -12.80 -18.14 -8.00
N GLU A 503 -11.67 -17.54 -8.31
CA GLU A 503 -10.73 -18.04 -9.29
C GLU A 503 -9.39 -18.20 -8.60
N PRO A 504 -8.56 -19.18 -9.01
CA PRO A 504 -7.19 -19.25 -8.54
C PRO A 504 -6.50 -17.90 -8.71
N VAL A 505 -6.01 -17.36 -7.60
CA VAL A 505 -5.25 -16.11 -7.58
C VAL A 505 -3.79 -16.43 -7.35
N PHE A 506 -2.94 -15.92 -8.24
CA PHE A 506 -1.51 -16.16 -8.22
C PHE A 506 -0.77 -14.91 -7.72
N TYR A 507 0.23 -15.10 -6.87
CA TYR A 507 1.10 -14.02 -6.42
C TYR A 507 2.56 -14.44 -6.43
N ALA A 508 3.44 -13.48 -6.69
CA ALA A 508 4.87 -13.70 -6.75
C ALA A 508 5.45 -13.88 -5.34
N GLU A 509 5.93 -15.08 -5.02
CA GLU A 509 6.68 -15.37 -3.79
C GLU A 509 8.15 -14.99 -3.95
N LYS A 510 8.77 -15.39 -5.07
CA LYS A 510 10.18 -15.15 -5.39
C LYS A 510 10.32 -14.14 -6.53
N ARG A 511 10.04 -12.87 -6.22
CA ARG A 511 9.99 -11.75 -7.20
C ARG A 511 11.32 -11.54 -7.93
N PHE A 512 12.43 -11.63 -7.21
CA PHE A 512 13.76 -11.43 -7.78
C PHE A 512 14.07 -12.51 -8.82
N GLU A 513 13.71 -13.76 -8.55
CA GLU A 513 13.87 -14.90 -9.45
C GLU A 513 12.92 -14.80 -10.66
N LEU A 514 11.67 -14.38 -10.45
CA LEU A 514 10.72 -14.14 -11.54
C LEU A 514 11.18 -13.03 -12.49
N SER A 515 11.97 -12.07 -11.99
CA SER A 515 12.54 -11.01 -12.82
C SER A 515 13.47 -11.55 -13.91
N PHE A 516 14.08 -12.73 -13.71
CA PHE A 516 14.89 -13.40 -14.73
C PHE A 516 14.09 -13.65 -16.02
N TYR A 517 12.85 -14.14 -15.91
CA TYR A 517 11.99 -14.41 -17.07
C TYR A 517 11.53 -13.12 -17.74
N ARG A 518 11.17 -12.09 -16.94
CA ARG A 518 10.85 -10.75 -17.47
C ARG A 518 12.01 -10.20 -18.31
N ASN A 519 13.25 -10.33 -17.82
CA ASN A 519 14.43 -9.78 -18.48
C ASN A 519 14.68 -10.40 -19.87
N GLN A 520 14.22 -11.63 -20.13
CA GLN A 520 14.38 -12.28 -21.43
C GLN A 520 13.58 -11.58 -22.54
N VAL A 521 12.43 -10.98 -22.24
CA VAL A 521 11.59 -10.30 -23.24
C VAL A 521 11.83 -8.79 -23.31
N MET A 522 12.52 -8.23 -22.32
CA MET A 522 12.72 -6.78 -22.19
C MET A 522 13.39 -6.13 -23.39
N HIS A 523 14.33 -6.82 -24.05
CA HIS A 523 15.09 -6.29 -25.19
C HIS A 523 14.19 -5.83 -26.36
N LEU A 524 12.96 -6.37 -26.47
CA LEU A 524 11.98 -5.96 -27.47
C LEU A 524 11.31 -4.61 -27.15
N PHE A 525 11.31 -4.21 -25.88
CA PHE A 525 10.52 -3.09 -25.34
C PHE A 525 11.39 -1.98 -24.72
N VAL A 526 12.71 -2.00 -24.94
CA VAL A 526 13.64 -1.06 -24.31
C VAL A 526 13.31 0.39 -24.69
N SER A 527 13.07 0.66 -25.98
CA SER A 527 12.77 2.00 -26.47
C SER A 527 11.49 2.55 -25.83
N GLU A 528 10.41 1.76 -25.80
CA GLU A 528 9.15 2.13 -25.15
C GLU A 528 9.31 2.35 -23.66
N ALA A 529 10.12 1.51 -22.99
CA ALA A 529 10.40 1.62 -21.57
C ALA A 529 11.17 2.90 -21.23
N ILE A 530 12.16 3.29 -22.05
CA ILE A 530 12.91 4.54 -21.87
C ILE A 530 12.00 5.75 -22.07
N ILE A 531 11.22 5.79 -23.15
CA ILE A 531 10.27 6.89 -23.40
C ILE A 531 9.25 6.97 -22.27
N SER A 532 8.72 5.83 -21.83
CA SER A 532 7.74 5.78 -20.74
C SER A 532 8.34 6.28 -19.42
N ALA A 533 9.58 5.91 -19.10
CA ALA A 533 10.30 6.41 -17.94
C ALA A 533 10.64 7.91 -18.06
N ALA A 534 10.98 8.41 -19.24
CA ALA A 534 11.20 9.84 -19.48
C ALA A 534 9.90 10.65 -19.29
N MET A 535 8.80 10.18 -19.87
CA MET A 535 7.45 10.71 -19.66
C MET A 535 7.01 10.66 -18.20
N TYR A 536 7.48 9.65 -17.45
CA TYR A 536 7.15 9.49 -16.02
C TYR A 536 7.57 10.70 -15.19
N THR A 537 8.60 11.45 -15.60
CA THR A 537 9.05 12.67 -14.91
C THR A 537 7.94 13.71 -14.75
N LYS A 538 7.04 13.83 -15.74
CA LYS A 538 5.85 14.70 -15.71
C LYS A 538 4.61 13.96 -15.23
N ILE A 539 4.41 12.72 -15.65
CA ILE A 539 3.21 11.94 -15.28
C ILE A 539 3.12 11.70 -13.77
N LYS A 540 4.26 11.50 -13.09
CA LYS A 540 4.29 11.24 -11.64
C LYS A 540 4.00 12.46 -10.77
N GLN A 541 4.29 13.66 -11.28
CA GLN A 541 3.97 14.92 -10.59
C GLN A 541 2.45 15.07 -10.42
N GLY A 542 1.69 14.35 -11.24
CA GLY A 542 0.26 14.45 -11.33
C GLY A 542 -0.15 15.61 -12.22
N GLY A 543 -1.44 15.73 -12.53
CA GLY A 543 -1.89 16.66 -13.54
C GLY A 543 -3.22 16.39 -14.18
N ALA A 544 -3.74 17.44 -14.80
CA ALA A 544 -4.59 17.46 -15.95
C ALA A 544 -3.67 17.09 -17.06
N LYS A 545 -4.31 16.63 -18.11
CA LYS A 545 -3.67 16.18 -19.33
C LYS A 545 -2.62 17.19 -19.82
N SER A 546 -2.91 18.49 -19.75
CA SER A 546 -2.05 19.58 -20.20
C SER A 546 -0.74 19.78 -19.42
N THR A 547 -0.61 19.28 -18.19
CA THR A 547 0.64 19.34 -17.41
C THR A 547 1.42 18.03 -17.42
N GLN A 548 0.77 16.93 -17.83
CA GLN A 548 1.37 15.59 -17.96
C GLN A 548 1.84 15.30 -19.38
N ARG A 549 2.45 16.32 -20.01
CA ARG A 549 2.93 16.26 -21.38
C ARG A 549 4.35 16.78 -21.44
N LEU A 550 5.15 16.24 -22.35
CA LEU A 550 6.50 16.72 -22.64
C LEU A 550 6.57 17.19 -24.07
N HIS A 551 7.21 18.34 -24.27
CA HIS A 551 7.56 18.77 -25.61
C HIS A 551 8.56 17.77 -26.21
N ILE A 552 8.44 17.49 -27.50
CA ILE A 552 9.22 16.44 -28.16
C ILE A 552 10.74 16.65 -28.01
N SER A 553 11.23 17.90 -28.06
CA SER A 553 12.65 18.21 -27.84
C SER A 553 13.12 17.90 -26.41
N THR A 554 12.31 18.22 -25.40
CA THR A 554 12.64 17.89 -24.01
C THR A 554 12.55 16.38 -23.77
N LEU A 555 11.59 15.70 -24.40
CA LEU A 555 11.50 14.25 -24.34
C LEU A 555 12.77 13.62 -24.93
N LEU A 556 13.24 14.13 -26.06
CA LEU A 556 14.48 13.70 -26.69
C LEU A 556 15.70 13.87 -25.75
N ASP A 557 15.84 15.00 -25.08
CA ASP A 557 16.93 15.23 -24.11
C ASP A 557 16.93 14.20 -22.98
N GLU A 558 15.75 13.88 -22.45
CA GLU A 558 15.61 12.94 -21.34
C GLU A 558 15.78 11.48 -21.80
N VAL A 559 15.29 11.13 -22.99
CA VAL A 559 15.52 9.83 -23.64
C VAL A 559 17.01 9.64 -23.95
N SER A 560 17.68 10.67 -24.45
CA SER A 560 19.12 10.67 -24.73
C SER A 560 19.91 10.44 -23.44
N PHE A 561 19.56 11.16 -22.36
CA PHE A 561 20.19 10.95 -21.06
C PHE A 561 19.99 9.54 -20.53
N LEU A 562 18.77 9.01 -20.51
CA LEU A 562 18.49 7.65 -20.03
C LEU A 562 19.18 6.58 -20.89
N SER A 563 19.18 6.75 -22.22
CA SER A 563 19.82 5.82 -23.15
C SER A 563 21.34 5.79 -22.93
N GLN A 564 21.95 6.96 -22.72
CA GLN A 564 23.37 7.07 -22.38
C GLN A 564 23.67 6.51 -20.99
N LEU A 565 22.80 6.71 -20.00
CA LEU A 565 22.99 6.19 -18.65
C LEU A 565 22.96 4.65 -18.66
N LEU A 566 22.00 4.04 -19.37
CA LEU A 566 21.77 2.59 -19.35
C LEU A 566 22.45 1.85 -20.51
N LYS A 567 23.44 2.48 -21.16
CA LYS A 567 24.10 1.96 -22.36
C LYS A 567 24.81 0.61 -22.19
N VAL A 568 25.25 0.30 -20.97
CA VAL A 568 25.91 -0.99 -20.67
C VAL A 568 24.88 -2.10 -20.41
N GLU A 569 23.64 -1.75 -20.07
CA GLU A 569 22.56 -2.72 -19.79
C GLU A 569 21.82 -3.15 -21.06
N PHE A 570 21.66 -2.22 -22.01
CA PHE A 570 20.78 -2.43 -23.15
C PHE A 570 21.48 -2.18 -24.48
N VAL A 571 21.10 -3.00 -25.46
CA VAL A 571 21.49 -2.83 -26.85
C VAL A 571 20.40 -2.03 -27.55
N TYR A 572 20.78 -0.91 -28.14
CA TYR A 572 19.87 -0.04 -28.88
C TYR A 572 19.90 -0.34 -30.38
N GLN A 573 18.82 0.00 -31.07
CA GLN A 573 18.78 -0.11 -32.53
C GLN A 573 19.80 0.83 -33.17
N PRO A 574 20.50 0.38 -34.23
CA PRO A 574 21.42 1.23 -34.97
C PRO A 574 20.64 2.33 -35.70
N GLY A 575 21.11 3.56 -35.59
CA GLY A 575 20.45 4.74 -36.18
C GLY A 575 20.61 5.98 -35.32
N GLU A 576 20.16 7.11 -35.83
CA GLU A 576 20.10 8.36 -35.07
C GLU A 576 19.02 8.26 -33.98
N ILE A 577 19.30 8.83 -32.81
CA ILE A 577 18.39 8.77 -31.65
C ILE A 577 17.04 9.41 -31.99
N ASP A 578 17.04 10.48 -32.77
CA ASP A 578 15.85 11.22 -33.17
C ASP A 578 14.91 10.36 -34.00
N THR A 579 15.43 9.71 -35.04
CA THR A 579 14.67 8.77 -35.89
C THR A 579 14.13 7.59 -35.10
N ASN A 580 14.93 7.03 -34.18
CA ASN A 580 14.48 5.94 -33.32
C ASN A 580 13.37 6.38 -32.35
N LEU A 581 13.48 7.59 -31.79
CA LEU A 581 12.48 8.19 -30.93
C LEU A 581 11.15 8.39 -31.67
N GLU A 582 11.19 9.00 -32.86
CA GLU A 582 10.00 9.23 -33.69
C GLU A 582 9.29 7.93 -34.05
N ASN A 583 10.04 6.92 -34.50
CA ASN A 583 9.49 5.60 -34.82
C ASN A 583 8.84 4.94 -33.60
N THR A 584 9.47 5.03 -32.43
CA THR A 584 8.94 4.45 -31.19
C THR A 584 7.70 5.20 -30.71
N ILE A 585 7.69 6.53 -30.77
CA ILE A 585 6.50 7.35 -30.45
C ILE A 585 5.35 6.96 -31.38
N LYS A 586 5.61 6.82 -32.68
CA LYS A 586 4.59 6.39 -33.65
C LYS A 586 4.00 5.03 -33.28
N GLY A 587 4.84 4.05 -32.95
CA GLY A 587 4.37 2.74 -32.46
C GLY A 587 3.50 2.85 -31.20
N LEU A 588 3.91 3.67 -30.23
CA LEU A 588 3.13 3.93 -29.01
C LEU A 588 1.80 4.65 -29.26
N ILE A 589 1.71 5.45 -30.33
CA ILE A 589 0.47 6.10 -30.77
C ILE A 589 -0.44 5.08 -31.45
N ASP A 590 0.10 4.24 -32.33
CA ASP A 590 -0.63 3.18 -33.03
C ASP A 590 -1.22 2.16 -32.03
N ASP A 591 -0.46 1.84 -30.98
CA ASP A 591 -0.90 1.00 -29.85
C ASP A 591 -1.86 1.73 -28.89
N GLN A 592 -2.16 3.00 -29.16
CA GLN A 592 -3.02 3.86 -28.33
C GLN A 592 -2.54 4.01 -26.89
N VAL A 593 -1.23 3.96 -26.65
CA VAL A 593 -0.61 4.23 -25.34
C VAL A 593 -0.34 5.72 -25.17
N MET A 594 0.12 6.38 -26.24
CA MET A 594 0.44 7.81 -26.28
C MET A 594 -0.33 8.53 -27.38
N GLU A 595 -0.33 9.86 -27.32
CA GLU A 595 -0.85 10.75 -28.35
C GLU A 595 0.09 11.96 -28.50
N LEU A 596 0.17 12.50 -29.71
CA LEU A 596 0.94 13.69 -30.04
C LEU A 596 -0.02 14.84 -30.34
N VAL A 597 0.08 15.93 -29.57
CA VAL A 597 -0.76 17.13 -29.70
C VAL A 597 0.14 18.36 -29.67
N ASP A 598 0.16 19.15 -30.74
CA ASP A 598 0.96 20.39 -30.85
C ASP A 598 2.44 20.22 -30.47
N SER A 599 3.09 19.16 -30.97
CA SER A 599 4.48 18.79 -30.62
C SER A 599 4.72 18.38 -29.16
N TYR A 600 3.65 18.15 -28.40
CA TYR A 600 3.71 17.55 -27.06
C TYR A 600 3.25 16.09 -27.09
N VAL A 601 4.07 15.22 -26.51
CA VAL A 601 3.72 13.82 -26.27
C VAL A 601 3.01 13.71 -24.93
N GLN A 602 1.90 12.98 -24.88
CA GLN A 602 1.14 12.69 -23.67
C GLN A 602 0.48 11.32 -23.70
N LEU A 603 -0.03 10.83 -22.57
CA LEU A 603 -0.79 9.58 -22.55
C LEU A 603 -2.14 9.76 -23.24
N SER A 604 -2.53 8.76 -24.05
CA SER A 604 -3.81 8.73 -24.74
C SER A 604 -4.99 8.66 -23.76
N ASP A 605 -6.18 9.07 -24.18
CA ASP A 605 -7.39 8.93 -23.36
C ASP A 605 -7.77 7.47 -23.11
N ARG A 606 -7.50 6.57 -24.07
CA ARG A 606 -7.74 5.13 -23.90
C ARG A 606 -6.83 4.55 -22.82
N GLU A 607 -5.54 4.86 -22.86
CA GLU A 607 -4.56 4.39 -21.89
C GLU A 607 -4.90 4.89 -20.48
N ARG A 608 -5.37 6.14 -20.37
CA ARG A 608 -5.88 6.70 -19.12
C ARG A 608 -7.14 5.98 -18.61
N ALA A 609 -8.07 5.66 -19.51
CA ALA A 609 -9.33 4.98 -19.16
C ALA A 609 -9.11 3.58 -18.59
N ILE A 610 -8.08 2.85 -19.06
CA ILE A 610 -7.71 1.53 -18.53
C ILE A 610 -6.78 1.59 -17.31
N GLY A 611 -6.55 2.78 -16.72
CA GLY A 611 -5.69 2.92 -15.54
C GLY A 611 -4.18 2.92 -15.82
N ARG A 612 -3.76 3.15 -17.07
CA ARG A 612 -2.36 3.18 -17.54
C ARG A 612 -1.64 1.83 -17.46
N GLU A 613 -2.37 0.74 -17.66
CA GLU A 613 -1.83 -0.62 -17.55
C GLU A 613 -0.63 -0.88 -18.45
N ASN A 614 -0.69 -0.50 -19.73
CA ASN A 614 0.37 -0.77 -20.71
C ASN A 614 1.55 0.17 -20.49
N TYR A 615 1.27 1.45 -20.23
CA TYR A 615 2.28 2.43 -19.86
C TYR A 615 3.07 2.00 -18.62
N ASP A 616 2.35 1.56 -17.57
CA ASP A 616 2.98 1.09 -16.34
C ASP A 616 3.81 -0.18 -16.58
N PHE A 617 3.35 -1.10 -17.45
CA PHE A 617 4.13 -2.27 -17.86
C PHE A 617 5.52 -1.86 -18.37
N TYR A 618 5.59 -0.90 -19.30
CA TYR A 618 6.88 -0.41 -19.85
C TYR A 618 7.76 0.20 -18.76
N CYS A 619 7.19 1.00 -17.85
CA CYS A 619 7.94 1.53 -16.72
C CYS A 619 8.49 0.43 -15.78
N PHE A 620 7.71 -0.63 -15.52
CA PHE A 620 8.12 -1.75 -14.67
C PHE A 620 9.31 -2.55 -15.23
N LEU A 621 9.53 -2.52 -16.54
CA LEU A 621 10.67 -3.17 -17.17
C LEU A 621 11.99 -2.47 -16.80
N ILE A 622 12.01 -1.14 -16.74
CA ILE A 622 13.25 -0.36 -16.66
C ILE A 622 13.54 0.23 -15.28
N TRP A 623 12.52 0.46 -14.44
CA TRP A 623 12.71 1.07 -13.13
C TRP A 623 13.74 0.37 -12.21
N PRO A 624 13.81 -0.97 -12.16
CA PRO A 624 14.84 -1.64 -11.35
C PRO A 624 16.26 -1.19 -11.71
N PHE A 625 16.55 -1.03 -13.00
CA PHE A 625 17.87 -0.61 -13.51
C PHE A 625 18.13 0.86 -13.19
N ILE A 626 17.14 1.74 -13.36
CA ILE A 626 17.25 3.15 -12.98
C ILE A 626 17.54 3.27 -11.47
N GLU A 627 16.91 2.44 -10.64
CA GLU A 627 17.21 2.40 -9.20
C GLU A 627 18.62 1.87 -8.90
N THR A 628 19.13 0.88 -9.65
CA THR A 628 20.53 0.43 -9.54
C THR A 628 21.52 1.55 -9.85
N TYR A 629 21.33 2.27 -10.95
CA TYR A 629 22.24 3.36 -11.34
C TYR A 629 22.18 4.53 -10.36
N TRP A 630 21.00 4.80 -9.81
CA TRP A 630 20.86 5.75 -8.71
C TRP A 630 21.58 5.28 -7.45
N LEU A 631 21.43 4.01 -7.06
CA LEU A 631 22.13 3.42 -5.92
C LEU A 631 23.65 3.48 -6.10
N ALA A 632 24.15 3.17 -7.30
CA ALA A 632 25.56 3.27 -7.63
C ALA A 632 26.08 4.71 -7.49
N ALA A 633 25.36 5.71 -8.03
CA ALA A 633 25.72 7.11 -7.90
C ALA A 633 25.69 7.62 -6.45
N VAL A 634 24.68 7.25 -5.67
CA VAL A 634 24.59 7.60 -4.24
C VAL A 634 25.70 6.92 -3.43
N SER A 635 26.09 5.70 -3.79
CA SER A 635 27.17 4.99 -3.09
C SER A 635 28.52 5.67 -3.25
N LEU A 636 28.73 6.48 -4.29
CA LEU A 636 29.97 7.25 -4.48
C LEU A 636 30.21 8.27 -3.37
N PHE A 637 29.16 8.74 -2.68
CA PHE A 637 29.31 9.64 -1.53
C PHE A 637 30.09 8.99 -0.38
N SER A 638 30.08 7.66 -0.28
CA SER A 638 30.88 6.92 0.71
C SER A 638 32.39 7.04 0.47
N MET A 639 32.82 7.51 -0.71
CA MET A 639 34.22 7.73 -1.04
C MET A 639 34.72 9.14 -0.66
N THR A 640 33.86 9.98 -0.08
CA THR A 640 34.21 11.36 0.28
C THR A 640 35.13 11.38 1.50
N PRO A 641 36.37 11.92 1.40
CA PRO A 641 37.33 11.94 2.52
C PRO A 641 36.73 12.62 3.77
N THR A 642 36.97 12.08 4.96
CA THR A 642 36.48 12.61 6.24
C THR A 642 37.35 13.73 6.81
N ASN A 643 38.58 13.90 6.32
CA ASN A 643 39.50 14.96 6.74
C ASN A 643 39.64 16.00 5.61
N PRO A 644 39.17 17.24 5.77
CA PRO A 644 39.59 18.33 4.88
C PRO A 644 41.09 18.61 5.13
N PRO A 645 41.89 18.97 4.10
CA PRO A 645 43.21 19.52 4.34
C PRO A 645 43.05 20.78 5.21
N GLN A 646 43.76 20.84 6.35
CA GLN A 646 43.86 22.07 7.13
C GLN A 646 44.53 23.14 6.25
N PRO A 647 44.07 24.41 6.29
CA PRO A 647 44.85 25.50 5.72
C PRO A 647 46.14 25.61 6.54
N THR A 648 47.25 25.09 6.02
CA THR A 648 48.55 25.25 6.65
C THR A 648 48.90 26.73 6.64
N THR A 649 48.83 27.35 7.80
CA THR A 649 49.44 28.65 8.07
C THR A 649 50.95 28.52 7.93
N THR A 650 51.50 28.86 6.77
CA THR A 650 52.86 29.43 6.65
C THR A 650 53.09 29.98 5.25
N ASN A 651 53.60 31.21 5.20
CA ASN A 651 54.03 31.91 4.00
C ASN A 651 54.97 31.05 3.13
N VAL A 652 54.87 31.20 1.80
CA VAL A 652 55.96 31.62 0.87
C VAL A 652 55.72 31.09 -0.55
N ASN A 653 55.83 32.02 -1.52
CA ASN A 653 56.04 31.88 -2.97
C ASN A 653 54.86 31.61 -3.92
N LYS A 654 54.53 32.70 -4.64
CA LYS A 654 53.85 32.72 -5.94
C LYS A 654 54.68 32.00 -6.99
N THR A 655 54.40 30.73 -7.26
CA THR A 655 54.44 30.11 -8.60
C THR A 655 53.90 28.67 -8.56
N ALA A 656 52.84 28.44 -9.35
CA ALA A 656 52.43 27.15 -9.91
C ALA A 656 52.34 25.90 -9.00
N ALA A 657 51.13 25.62 -8.47
CA ALA A 657 50.45 24.32 -8.55
C ALA A 657 49.05 24.45 -7.92
N LYS A 658 47.99 24.06 -8.64
CA LYS A 658 46.67 23.81 -8.02
C LYS A 658 46.86 22.72 -6.97
N GLU A 659 46.68 23.03 -5.68
CA GLU A 659 46.69 22.04 -4.61
C GLU A 659 45.67 20.94 -4.95
N SER A 660 46.17 19.72 -5.16
CA SER A 660 45.35 18.58 -5.57
C SER A 660 44.56 18.06 -4.36
N VAL A 661 43.23 18.01 -4.50
CA VAL A 661 42.36 17.35 -3.52
C VAL A 661 42.87 15.92 -3.31
N PRO A 662 43.14 15.46 -2.06
CA PRO A 662 43.68 14.13 -1.82
C PRO A 662 42.71 13.05 -2.29
N ILE A 663 43.14 12.25 -3.27
CA ILE A 663 42.34 11.16 -3.87
C ILE A 663 42.41 9.93 -2.96
N THR A 664 41.26 9.51 -2.44
CA THR A 664 41.16 8.28 -1.62
C THR A 664 40.83 7.08 -2.52
N TRP A 665 41.65 6.03 -2.43
CA TRP A 665 41.50 4.79 -3.20
C TRP A 665 40.93 3.68 -2.31
N PHE A 666 39.92 2.97 -2.82
CA PHE A 666 39.24 1.87 -2.14
C PHE A 666 39.46 0.56 -2.89
N ASN A 667 39.42 -0.57 -2.19
CA ASN A 667 39.36 -1.88 -2.85
C ASN A 667 38.02 -2.00 -3.60
N GLU A 668 38.05 -2.31 -4.90
CA GLU A 668 36.85 -2.36 -5.74
C GLU A 668 35.83 -3.39 -5.23
N ARG A 669 36.28 -4.58 -4.85
CA ARG A 669 35.41 -5.66 -4.38
C ARG A 669 34.74 -5.30 -3.06
N ASP A 670 35.50 -4.73 -2.13
CA ASP A 670 34.97 -4.36 -0.82
C ASP A 670 34.00 -3.18 -0.93
N PHE A 671 34.29 -2.22 -1.81
CA PHE A 671 33.36 -1.14 -2.17
C PHE A 671 32.05 -1.68 -2.76
N HIS A 672 32.10 -2.61 -3.72
CA HIS A 672 30.89 -3.22 -4.28
C HIS A 672 30.06 -3.98 -3.22
N ASN A 673 30.71 -4.70 -2.30
CA ASN A 673 30.02 -5.39 -1.21
C ASN A 673 29.34 -4.41 -0.23
N LYS A 674 30.03 -3.32 0.10
CA LYS A 674 29.51 -2.21 0.92
C LYS A 674 28.30 -1.53 0.24
N CYS A 675 28.38 -1.26 -1.06
CA CYS A 675 27.27 -0.74 -1.87
C CYS A 675 26.04 -1.67 -1.85
N GLN A 676 26.25 -2.98 -1.99
CA GLN A 676 25.13 -3.93 -1.93
C GLN A 676 24.49 -3.98 -0.53
N LEU A 677 25.28 -3.94 0.54
CA LEU A 677 24.76 -3.87 1.91
C LEU A 677 23.96 -2.58 2.14
N PHE A 678 24.49 -1.46 1.67
CA PHE A 678 23.81 -0.16 1.70
C PHE A 678 22.46 -0.21 0.97
N GLY A 679 22.43 -0.78 -0.24
CA GLY A 679 21.20 -0.99 -1.01
C GLY A 679 20.18 -1.86 -0.27
N LYS A 680 20.59 -2.93 0.42
CA LYS A 680 19.69 -3.75 1.25
C LYS A 680 19.02 -2.90 2.34
N THR A 681 19.80 -2.06 3.03
CA THR A 681 19.27 -1.15 4.06
C THR A 681 18.25 -0.19 3.44
N LEU A 682 18.58 0.46 2.33
CA LEU A 682 17.67 1.40 1.65
C LEU A 682 16.37 0.72 1.17
N TYR A 683 16.42 -0.53 0.73
CA TYR A 683 15.21 -1.29 0.38
C TYR A 683 14.32 -1.56 1.60
N TYR A 684 14.88 -2.06 2.71
CA TYR A 684 14.11 -2.34 3.92
C TYR A 684 13.62 -1.09 4.66
N GLU A 685 14.23 0.07 4.42
CA GLU A 685 13.77 1.38 4.89
C GLU A 685 12.75 2.04 3.96
N GLY A 686 12.57 1.52 2.74
CA GLY A 686 11.57 1.99 1.76
C GLY A 686 12.04 3.12 0.84
N ASP A 687 13.36 3.33 0.74
CA ASP A 687 13.97 4.29 -0.19
C ASP A 687 14.24 3.69 -1.56
N LEU A 688 14.46 2.38 -1.66
CA LEU A 688 14.42 1.63 -2.91
C LEU A 688 13.08 0.91 -3.02
N SER A 689 12.49 0.93 -4.21
CA SER A 689 11.21 0.29 -4.50
C SER A 689 11.40 -1.16 -4.99
N TYR A 690 12.54 -1.46 -5.60
CA TYR A 690 12.84 -2.75 -6.21
C TYR A 690 14.03 -3.41 -5.51
N PHE A 691 13.84 -4.63 -5.02
CA PHE A 691 14.96 -5.39 -4.45
C PHE A 691 15.97 -5.74 -5.53
N GLU A 692 15.52 -5.91 -6.77
CA GLU A 692 16.35 -6.14 -7.96
C GLU A 692 17.43 -5.07 -8.15
N ALA A 693 17.23 -3.86 -7.61
CA ALA A 693 18.18 -2.77 -7.72
C ALA A 693 19.56 -3.09 -7.12
N ILE A 694 19.66 -4.05 -6.19
CA ILE A 694 20.91 -4.46 -5.53
C ILE A 694 21.65 -5.60 -6.25
N ASN A 695 21.18 -6.01 -7.44
CA ASN A 695 21.81 -7.07 -8.22
C ASN A 695 23.30 -6.74 -8.47
N LYS A 696 24.17 -7.71 -8.18
CA LYS A 696 25.63 -7.51 -8.24
C LYS A 696 26.13 -7.24 -9.67
N GLU A 697 25.56 -7.89 -10.68
CA GLU A 697 26.01 -7.71 -12.07
C GLU A 697 25.53 -6.37 -12.61
N THR A 698 24.27 -5.99 -12.34
CA THR A 698 23.73 -4.67 -12.72
C THR A 698 24.48 -3.53 -12.00
N LEU A 699 24.84 -3.71 -10.72
CA LEU A 699 25.67 -2.72 -10.01
C LEU A 699 27.07 -2.58 -10.63
N LYS A 700 27.68 -3.69 -11.01
CA LYS A 700 28.98 -3.69 -11.69
C LYS A 700 28.90 -2.99 -13.06
N ASN A 701 27.86 -3.26 -13.86
CA ASN A 701 27.59 -2.55 -15.11
C ASN A 701 27.40 -1.04 -14.88
N ALA A 702 26.68 -0.66 -13.82
CA ALA A 702 26.54 0.74 -13.45
C ALA A 702 27.90 1.38 -13.11
N PHE A 703 28.78 0.71 -12.36
CA PHE A 703 30.12 1.24 -12.07
C PHE A 703 31.01 1.32 -13.32
N ILE A 704 30.98 0.32 -14.21
CA ILE A 704 31.66 0.40 -15.52
C ILE A 704 31.19 1.65 -16.26
N ARG A 705 29.88 1.91 -16.28
CA ARG A 705 29.36 3.09 -16.95
C ARG A 705 29.82 4.40 -16.28
N LEU A 706 29.85 4.45 -14.95
CA LEU A 706 30.34 5.61 -14.21
C LEU A 706 31.85 5.84 -14.43
N GLU A 707 32.62 4.77 -14.70
CA GLU A 707 34.03 4.86 -15.12
C GLU A 707 34.14 5.45 -16.53
N GLU A 708 33.36 4.97 -17.50
CA GLU A 708 33.36 5.47 -18.89
C GLU A 708 33.01 6.96 -19.00
N VAL A 709 32.11 7.44 -18.15
CA VAL A 709 31.71 8.86 -18.10
C VAL A 709 32.73 9.70 -17.31
N GLY A 710 33.74 9.07 -16.70
CA GLY A 710 34.80 9.75 -15.97
C GLY A 710 34.42 10.20 -14.56
N LEU A 711 33.36 9.63 -13.97
CA LEU A 711 32.98 9.92 -12.58
C LEU A 711 33.88 9.18 -11.59
N ILE A 712 34.30 7.96 -11.92
CA ILE A 712 35.21 7.16 -11.09
C ILE A 712 36.46 6.78 -11.88
N MET A 713 37.56 6.61 -11.16
CA MET A 713 38.84 6.16 -11.70
C MET A 713 39.16 4.77 -11.16
N VAL A 714 39.60 3.86 -12.01
CA VAL A 714 39.97 2.49 -11.62
C VAL A 714 41.43 2.22 -11.96
N LYS A 715 42.20 1.75 -10.97
CA LYS A 715 43.58 1.27 -11.15
C LYS A 715 43.58 -0.26 -11.21
N ARG A 716 43.90 -0.79 -12.38
CA ARG A 716 44.03 -2.23 -12.62
C ARG A 716 45.51 -2.62 -12.66
N SER A 717 45.88 -3.67 -11.92
CA SER A 717 47.22 -4.24 -11.96
C SER A 717 47.30 -5.34 -13.03
N ARG A 718 48.48 -5.49 -13.66
CA ARG A 718 48.75 -6.64 -14.55
C ARG A 718 48.86 -7.97 -13.79
N ASN A 719 49.09 -7.91 -12.48
CA ASN A 719 49.13 -9.08 -11.62
C ASN A 719 47.72 -9.39 -11.09
N THR A 720 47.17 -10.54 -11.49
CA THR A 720 45.84 -11.01 -11.10
C THR A 720 45.65 -11.19 -9.59
N LYS A 721 46.74 -11.28 -8.81
CA LYS A 721 46.69 -11.33 -7.33
C LYS A 721 46.46 -9.96 -6.68
N VAL A 722 46.71 -8.86 -7.39
CA VAL A 722 46.50 -7.50 -6.88
C VAL A 722 45.11 -7.04 -7.29
N MET A 723 44.22 -6.89 -6.32
CA MET A 723 42.86 -6.44 -6.57
C MET A 723 42.82 -5.02 -7.11
N PRO A 724 41.92 -4.70 -8.05
CA PRO A 724 41.77 -3.35 -8.53
C PRO A 724 41.31 -2.40 -7.42
N THR A 725 41.69 -1.13 -7.56
CA THR A 725 41.24 -0.07 -6.67
C THR A 725 40.45 0.98 -7.42
N VAL A 726 39.47 1.57 -6.75
CA VAL A 726 38.54 2.56 -7.29
C VAL A 726 38.61 3.84 -6.47
N ALA A 727 38.48 4.99 -7.13
CA ALA A 727 38.42 6.30 -6.49
C ALA A 727 37.42 7.20 -7.21
N LEU A 728 36.81 8.13 -6.48
CA LEU A 728 35.99 9.21 -7.05
C LEU A 728 36.90 10.21 -7.79
N HIS A 729 36.49 10.66 -8.97
CA HIS A 729 37.24 11.67 -9.71
C HIS A 729 37.19 13.04 -8.98
N PRO A 730 38.29 13.82 -8.91
CA PRO A 730 38.38 15.05 -8.12
C PRO A 730 37.26 16.06 -8.39
N ASP A 731 36.83 16.20 -9.64
CA ASP A 731 35.76 17.13 -10.05
C ASP A 731 34.37 16.81 -9.49
N TYR A 732 34.18 15.59 -8.97
CA TYR A 732 32.90 15.09 -8.45
C TYR A 732 32.92 14.89 -6.92
N VAL A 733 34.03 15.23 -6.26
CA VAL A 733 34.17 15.12 -4.80
C VAL A 733 33.21 16.12 -4.12
N PRO A 734 32.25 15.65 -3.31
CA PRO A 734 31.33 16.53 -2.58
C PRO A 734 32.05 17.38 -1.53
N THR A 735 31.51 18.57 -1.27
CA THR A 735 31.98 19.43 -0.17
C THR A 735 31.34 19.02 1.16
N ARG A 736 32.02 19.31 2.27
CA ARG A 736 31.50 19.11 3.64
C ARG A 736 31.20 20.46 4.28
N ASN A 737 30.16 20.51 5.10
CA ASN A 737 29.79 21.70 5.88
C ASN A 737 30.69 21.86 7.12
N SER A 738 30.46 22.94 7.89
CA SER A 738 31.19 23.23 9.14
C SER A 738 31.06 22.16 10.23
N GLU A 739 30.03 21.31 10.15
CA GLU A 739 29.77 20.19 11.08
C GLU A 739 30.41 18.88 10.58
N GLY A 740 31.09 18.90 9.43
CA GLY A 740 31.74 17.74 8.83
C GLY A 740 30.80 16.84 8.02
N ALA A 741 29.51 17.18 7.85
CA ALA A 741 28.56 16.42 7.05
C ALA A 741 28.67 16.77 5.55
N ILE A 742 28.42 15.79 4.67
CA ILE A 742 28.41 16.02 3.22
C ILE A 742 27.23 16.94 2.83
N GLU A 743 27.52 17.96 2.03
CA GLU A 743 26.52 18.88 1.49
C GLU A 743 25.80 18.27 0.27
N THR A 744 24.49 18.50 0.16
CA THR A 744 23.66 18.12 -0.99
C THR A 744 23.80 19.12 -2.13
N LYS A 745 25.03 19.32 -2.63
CA LYS A 745 25.31 20.22 -3.76
C LYS A 745 26.49 19.72 -4.58
N GLY A 746 26.58 20.17 -5.83
CA GLY A 746 27.69 19.86 -6.74
C GLY A 746 27.37 18.76 -7.75
N LYS A 747 28.30 18.52 -8.69
CA LYS A 747 28.06 17.71 -9.89
C LYS A 747 27.56 16.29 -9.62
N LEU A 748 28.06 15.64 -8.55
CA LEU A 748 27.61 14.30 -8.16
C LEU A 748 26.16 14.32 -7.65
N TRP A 749 25.80 15.32 -6.86
CA TRP A 749 24.43 15.50 -6.38
C TRP A 749 23.47 15.80 -7.52
N ASP A 750 23.86 16.68 -8.46
CA ASP A 750 23.06 17.01 -9.65
C ASP A 750 22.74 15.77 -10.49
N LEU A 751 23.71 14.85 -10.63
CA LEU A 751 23.49 13.57 -11.29
C LEU A 751 22.50 12.69 -10.52
N VAL A 752 22.69 12.55 -9.19
CA VAL A 752 21.79 11.76 -8.33
C VAL A 752 20.36 12.29 -8.39
N GLU A 753 20.17 13.61 -8.39
CA GLU A 753 18.86 14.23 -8.56
C GLU A 753 18.28 13.97 -9.94
N ARG A 754 19.09 14.11 -11.00
CA ARG A 754 18.67 13.85 -12.38
C ARG A 754 18.21 12.42 -12.58
N ILE A 755 19.00 11.42 -12.17
CA ILE A 755 18.57 10.00 -12.21
C ILE A 755 17.32 9.80 -11.34
N GLY A 756 17.28 10.49 -10.19
CA GLY A 756 16.16 10.48 -9.27
C GLY A 756 14.83 10.89 -9.89
N LYS A 757 14.81 11.74 -10.93
CA LYS A 757 13.60 12.17 -11.64
C LYS A 757 12.89 11.01 -12.35
N PHE A 758 13.61 10.00 -12.81
CA PHE A 758 13.04 8.87 -13.55
C PHE A 758 12.58 7.71 -12.67
N ARG A 759 13.04 7.67 -11.42
CA ARG A 759 12.65 6.65 -10.46
C ARG A 759 11.17 6.78 -10.04
N ARG A 760 10.55 5.63 -9.77
CA ARG A 760 9.25 5.54 -9.09
C ARG A 760 9.28 6.29 -7.76
N GLU A 761 8.18 6.91 -7.38
CA GLU A 761 8.09 7.57 -6.07
C GLU A 761 8.03 6.51 -4.96
N GLY A 762 9.04 6.51 -4.09
CA GLY A 762 9.10 5.65 -2.89
C GLY A 762 8.32 6.24 -1.71
N LYS A 763 8.09 5.41 -0.69
CA LYS A 763 7.23 5.71 0.49
C LYS A 763 7.64 6.97 1.25
N ASN A 764 8.93 7.29 1.29
CA ASN A 764 9.48 8.40 2.09
C ASN A 764 9.79 9.67 1.27
N ARG A 765 9.61 9.64 -0.06
CA ARG A 765 10.20 10.65 -0.97
C ARG A 765 9.46 11.99 -1.03
N ARG A 766 8.41 12.19 -0.24
CA ARG A 766 7.72 13.49 -0.12
C ARG A 766 8.47 14.47 0.78
N ASP A 767 9.45 14.00 1.56
CA ASP A 767 10.30 14.82 2.42
C ASP A 767 11.72 14.91 1.83
N ASN A 768 11.85 15.51 0.64
CA ASN A 768 13.07 15.50 -0.18
C ASN A 768 14.35 15.93 0.57
N ALA A 769 14.27 16.85 1.53
CA ALA A 769 15.44 17.30 2.29
C ALA A 769 15.89 16.27 3.35
N THR A 770 14.96 15.71 4.11
CA THR A 770 15.24 14.77 5.21
C THR A 770 15.63 13.38 4.71
N VAL A 771 15.08 12.96 3.57
CA VAL A 771 15.49 11.71 2.91
C VAL A 771 16.89 11.83 2.35
N SER A 772 17.22 12.96 1.72
CA SER A 772 18.54 13.21 1.16
C SER A 772 19.63 13.21 2.25
N SER A 773 19.40 13.89 3.38
CA SER A 773 20.34 13.91 4.49
C SER A 773 20.50 12.54 5.17
N ARG A 774 19.41 11.77 5.32
CA ARG A 774 19.47 10.41 5.88
C ARG A 774 20.23 9.45 4.96
N VAL A 775 19.95 9.47 3.65
CA VAL A 775 20.62 8.61 2.67
C VAL A 775 22.12 8.92 2.62
N LEU A 776 22.50 10.20 2.66
CA LEU A 776 23.91 10.60 2.73
C LEU A 776 24.57 10.18 4.05
N ARG A 777 23.89 10.33 5.19
CA ARG A 777 24.41 9.83 6.48
C ARG A 777 24.64 8.32 6.47
N LEU A 778 23.74 7.56 5.88
CA LEU A 778 23.91 6.11 5.72
C LEU A 778 25.08 5.79 4.77
N ALA A 779 25.25 6.55 3.69
CA ALA A 779 26.41 6.41 2.79
C ALA A 779 27.73 6.71 3.52
N GLU A 780 27.77 7.70 4.43
CA GLU A 780 28.94 7.99 5.28
C GLU A 780 29.25 6.84 6.24
N MET A 781 28.23 6.25 6.88
CA MET A 781 28.42 5.09 7.76
C MET A 781 29.03 3.89 7.02
N VAL A 782 28.69 3.73 5.74
CA VAL A 782 29.24 2.68 4.87
C VAL A 782 30.67 3.01 4.42
N GLY A 783 30.99 4.30 4.26
CA GLY A 783 32.30 4.81 3.85
C GLY A 783 33.38 4.78 4.92
N ALA A 784 33.01 4.55 6.19
CA ALA A 784 33.99 4.46 7.28
C ALA A 784 35.05 3.38 7.00
N PRO A 785 36.35 3.69 7.14
CA PRO A 785 37.41 2.74 6.86
C PRO A 785 37.33 1.57 7.84
N THR A 786 37.31 0.35 7.31
CA THR A 786 37.49 -0.86 8.11
C THR A 786 38.97 -1.05 8.44
N THR A 787 39.30 -1.86 9.45
CA THR A 787 40.70 -2.19 9.80
C THR A 787 41.51 -2.72 8.61
N ALA A 788 40.87 -3.33 7.62
CA ALA A 788 41.50 -3.74 6.36
C ALA A 788 41.84 -2.57 5.42
N ASP A 789 41.03 -1.52 5.38
CA ASP A 789 41.26 -0.31 4.57
C ASP A 789 42.47 0.48 5.08
N VAL A 790 42.67 0.49 6.41
CA VAL A 790 43.83 1.11 7.06
C VAL A 790 45.13 0.39 6.69
N VAL A 791 45.14 -0.94 6.64
CA VAL A 791 46.33 -1.75 6.29
C VAL A 791 46.81 -1.51 4.85
N VAL A 792 45.90 -1.21 3.92
CA VAL A 792 46.26 -0.84 2.54
C VAL A 792 46.91 0.54 2.48
N MET A 793 46.41 1.51 3.25
CA MET A 793 47.04 2.84 3.37
C MET A 793 48.45 2.75 3.96
N THR A 794 48.67 1.92 4.99
CA THR A 794 50.01 1.76 5.60
C THR A 794 51.01 1.06 4.67
N ASN A 795 50.55 0.11 3.85
CA ASN A 795 51.41 -0.61 2.89
C ASN A 795 51.78 0.21 1.64
N LEU A 796 50.97 1.23 1.28
CA LEU A 796 51.29 2.17 0.21
C LEU A 796 52.26 3.27 0.66
N MET A 797 52.23 3.69 1.93
CA MET A 797 53.17 4.67 2.48
C MET A 797 54.54 4.11 2.88
N SER A 798 54.70 2.79 2.95
CA SER A 798 55.93 2.12 3.44
C SER A 798 56.89 1.63 2.34
N ARG A 799 56.62 1.93 1.05
CA ARG A 799 57.58 1.67 -0.03
C ARG A 799 58.23 2.96 -0.53
N PRO A 800 59.52 3.21 -0.25
CA PRO A 800 60.24 4.30 -0.89
C PRO A 800 60.46 3.92 -2.36
N VAL A 801 59.63 4.47 -3.25
CA VAL A 801 59.88 4.36 -4.69
C VAL A 801 60.99 5.34 -5.01
N LYS A 802 62.16 4.82 -5.42
CA LYS A 802 63.29 5.59 -5.92
C LYS A 802 62.81 6.59 -6.99
N ALA A 803 63.05 7.87 -6.74
CA ALA A 803 62.89 8.94 -7.70
C ALA A 803 63.77 8.66 -8.93
N GLY A 804 63.20 8.87 -10.12
CA GLY A 804 63.93 8.75 -11.39
C GLY A 804 63.38 7.67 -12.32
N LYS A 805 62.11 7.80 -12.76
CA LYS A 805 61.60 7.32 -14.07
C LYS A 805 60.10 7.57 -14.31
N LEU A 806 59.48 8.58 -13.70
CA LEU A 806 58.07 8.94 -13.99
C LEU A 806 57.90 10.26 -14.75
N GLU A 807 58.97 11.03 -14.99
CA GLU A 807 58.89 12.31 -15.72
C GLU A 807 59.08 12.18 -17.25
N ALA A 808 59.20 10.96 -17.80
CA ALA A 808 59.39 10.75 -19.24
C ALA A 808 58.16 10.18 -19.98
N LYS A 809 56.98 10.17 -19.35
CA LYS A 809 55.70 9.79 -19.99
C LYS A 809 54.52 10.59 -19.44
N LEU A 810 54.64 11.91 -19.48
CA LEU A 810 53.51 12.84 -19.60
C LEU A 810 53.78 13.75 -20.79
#